data_AF-A0A3M1KUY9-F1
#
_entry.id   AF-A0A3M1KUY9-F1
#
_cell.length_a   1.000
_cell.length_b   1.000
_cell.length_c   1.000
_cell.angle_alpha   90.00
_cell.angle_beta   90.00
_cell.angle_gamma   90.00
#
_symmetry.space_group_name_H-M   'P 1'
#
loop_
_entity.id
_entity.type
_entity.pdbx_description
1 polymer ?
#
loop_
_entity_poly.entity_id
_entity_poly.type
_entity_poly.pdbx_seq_one_letter_code
_entity_poly.pdbx_strand_id
1 'polypeptide(L)'
;MPSRTTLAPRNPTPLENKNAPPNVANLNPPVRTHGSEATIDPHAGNVTEPWKSDAVVAPSCDDQPAGSSGTGAGGIPPEVLAQIDKELALIEELDYPGYFLTMYDIVEFCRKRGILCQGRGSAANSVVCYCLGITAIDPVRMNLLFERFLSRERREPPDIDLDIQNDRREEVIEYVYRKYGRERAAMVATVIRYRPRSAVRDVGKALGMSAVELDRLARMLPHYGEIPVEALARAGCDPASPRTMHLHRLASELLRFPRHLSIHPGGFLLGHEPVCDLVPIENATKEGRTVIQWDKDDLEDLGLFKVDLLGLGALAQLDRAFRLLAEHRGIHLTMATIPAGDEATYEMIRRADTVGVFQIESRAQMAMLPRLAPRNFYDLVIEISIVRPGPITGGMVHPYLRRRRGEEPVVYPHPSLEPVLAKTLGVPLFQEQVMRLAVVAADYTPGEADQLRRDMAAWRLHGRIDRHRRLLLTRMQAKGIPREFAERVFEQIRGFGEYGFPESHAASFALIAYATAWLKRHWPAEFTCALLNAQPMGFYSPATIIDDAKRHGIEMRPIDVTRSRWDCTLEAGNENEESAAFSPSFSRHARFSPAGPTSLRAYSEQSVSPGTAPELAAEAPAVAGMQKRSPAPLREARLAVPAQEVRFPPAPAQAQPPPGRPVQPNTHVARARRATSSSGTPEPVEDRQ
;
A
#
# COMPACT_ATOMS: atom_id res chain seq x y z
N MET A 1 -13.79 -35.49 -69.21
CA MET A 1 -13.44 -34.75 -70.46
C MET A 1 -14.02 -33.36 -70.36
N PRO A 2 -13.42 -32.32 -70.97
CA PRO A 2 -11.99 -32.01 -71.16
C PRO A 2 -11.60 -30.82 -70.22
N SER A 3 -10.54 -30.00 -70.32
CA SER A 3 -9.44 -29.84 -71.30
C SER A 3 -8.13 -29.38 -70.61
N ARG A 4 -7.10 -29.09 -71.42
CA ARG A 4 -5.86 -28.32 -71.14
C ARG A 4 -6.18 -26.79 -71.10
N THR A 5 -5.35 -25.86 -70.61
CA THR A 5 -3.94 -25.60 -71.01
C THR A 5 -3.19 -24.66 -70.05
N THR A 6 -1.86 -24.79 -70.00
CA THR A 6 -0.84 -23.99 -69.29
C THR A 6 -0.55 -22.62 -69.91
N LEU A 7 -0.16 -21.60 -69.11
CA LEU A 7 1.07 -20.77 -69.25
C LEU A 7 1.07 -19.49 -68.38
N ALA A 8 2.24 -19.16 -67.82
CA ALA A 8 2.66 -17.82 -67.34
C ALA A 8 3.50 -17.14 -68.47
N PRO A 9 4.03 -15.88 -68.39
CA PRO A 9 4.27 -15.04 -67.19
C PRO A 9 4.22 -13.48 -67.35
N ARG A 10 4.65 -12.78 -66.27
CA ARG A 10 5.23 -11.40 -66.15
C ARG A 10 4.34 -10.13 -66.18
N ASN A 11 4.57 -9.33 -65.11
CA ASN A 11 4.40 -7.89 -64.82
C ASN A 11 3.73 -6.92 -65.81
N PRO A 12 2.92 -5.99 -65.26
CA PRO A 12 2.76 -4.63 -65.77
C PRO A 12 3.32 -3.55 -64.82
N THR A 13 4.00 -2.55 -65.38
CA THR A 13 4.21 -1.21 -64.77
C THR A 13 3.03 -0.29 -65.08
N PRO A 14 2.76 0.74 -64.25
CA PRO A 14 2.13 1.97 -64.70
C PRO A 14 3.02 3.21 -64.51
N LEU A 15 2.99 4.10 -65.50
CA LEU A 15 3.54 5.46 -65.44
C LEU A 15 2.42 6.46 -65.11
N GLU A 16 2.72 7.39 -64.19
CA GLU A 16 2.40 8.84 -64.21
C GLU A 16 0.99 9.39 -64.53
N ASN A 17 0.55 10.55 -64.02
CA ASN A 17 0.94 11.43 -62.90
C ASN A 17 -0.07 12.62 -62.91
N LYS A 18 -0.47 13.18 -61.75
CA LYS A 18 -0.60 14.65 -61.51
C LYS A 18 -1.14 15.01 -60.12
N ASN A 19 -0.57 16.10 -59.59
CA ASN A 19 -1.04 16.96 -58.49
C ASN A 19 -0.83 16.48 -57.04
N ALA A 20 0.41 16.66 -56.55
CA ALA A 20 0.72 16.95 -55.14
C ALA A 20 1.78 18.08 -55.06
N PRO A 21 1.58 19.16 -54.28
CA PRO A 21 2.56 20.24 -54.05
C PRO A 21 3.52 19.92 -52.89
N PRO A 22 4.67 20.62 -52.75
CA PRO A 22 5.93 19.88 -52.83
C PRO A 22 6.84 19.94 -51.60
N ASN A 23 7.81 19.02 -51.61
CA ASN A 23 8.93 18.93 -50.69
C ASN A 23 9.93 20.08 -50.92
N VAL A 24 10.45 20.73 -49.87
CA VAL A 24 11.47 21.78 -49.97
C VAL A 24 12.65 21.51 -49.04
N ALA A 25 13.84 21.67 -49.61
CA ALA A 25 15.13 21.33 -49.06
C ALA A 25 15.52 22.04 -47.74
N ASN A 26 16.12 21.27 -46.84
CA ASN A 26 17.50 21.45 -46.37
C ASN A 26 18.02 22.91 -46.28
N LEU A 27 17.73 23.59 -45.15
CA LEU A 27 18.40 24.83 -44.74
C LEU A 27 18.69 24.82 -43.23
N ASN A 28 19.89 24.36 -42.86
CA ASN A 28 20.44 24.58 -41.51
C ASN A 28 20.98 26.03 -41.40
N PRO A 29 20.51 26.86 -40.45
CA PRO A 29 21.34 27.93 -39.90
C PRO A 29 22.38 27.33 -38.93
N PRO A 30 23.51 28.01 -38.67
CA PRO A 30 24.64 27.39 -37.97
C PRO A 30 24.36 27.12 -36.50
N VAL A 31 24.57 25.87 -36.08
CA VAL A 31 24.69 25.49 -34.67
C VAL A 31 25.86 26.26 -34.06
N ARG A 32 25.57 27.19 -33.14
CA ARG A 32 26.59 27.65 -32.18
C ARG A 32 26.74 26.58 -31.12
N THR A 33 27.79 25.79 -31.24
CA THR A 33 28.25 24.83 -30.23
C THR A 33 28.74 25.56 -28.98
N HIS A 34 27.83 25.91 -28.07
CA HIS A 34 28.18 25.96 -26.66
C HIS A 34 28.01 24.56 -26.10
N GLY A 35 29.14 23.85 -26.03
CA GLY A 35 29.16 22.46 -25.60
C GLY A 35 28.84 22.31 -24.12
N SER A 36 27.94 21.38 -23.83
CA SER A 36 28.03 20.52 -22.66
C SER A 36 27.49 19.16 -23.08
N GLU A 37 28.30 18.40 -23.81
CA GLU A 37 28.06 16.97 -23.99
C GLU A 37 28.11 16.33 -22.60
N ALA A 38 26.95 15.91 -22.09
CA ALA A 38 26.87 15.07 -20.90
C ALA A 38 27.18 13.63 -21.31
N THR A 39 28.43 13.37 -21.69
CA THR A 39 28.95 12.01 -21.80
C THR A 39 28.99 11.41 -20.40
N ILE A 40 28.31 10.27 -20.22
CA ILE A 40 28.56 9.40 -19.07
C ILE A 40 29.93 8.77 -19.30
N ASP A 41 30.96 9.36 -18.69
CA ASP A 41 32.28 8.73 -18.61
C ASP A 41 32.21 7.61 -17.56
N PRO A 42 32.43 6.32 -17.93
CA PRO A 42 32.38 5.21 -16.97
C PRO A 42 33.49 5.25 -15.91
N HIS A 43 34.46 6.15 -16.04
CA HIS A 43 35.67 6.23 -15.22
C HIS A 43 36.01 7.65 -14.69
N ALA A 44 35.44 8.73 -15.23
CA ALA A 44 35.60 10.10 -14.68
C ALA A 44 34.57 10.44 -13.60
N GLY A 45 34.56 9.64 -12.55
CA GLY A 45 33.89 9.93 -11.29
C GLY A 45 34.51 9.06 -10.21
N ASN A 46 35.13 9.66 -9.20
CA ASN A 46 35.75 8.91 -8.10
C ASN A 46 34.65 8.35 -7.19
N VAL A 47 33.96 7.29 -7.64
CA VAL A 47 32.94 6.54 -6.88
C VAL A 47 33.63 5.54 -5.94
N THR A 48 34.66 6.02 -5.25
CA THR A 48 35.24 5.35 -4.09
C THR A 48 34.44 5.77 -2.87
N GLU A 49 33.67 4.81 -2.31
CA GLU A 49 32.80 4.92 -1.12
C GLU A 49 31.29 5.29 -1.27
N PRO A 50 30.50 4.73 -2.22
CA PRO A 50 29.03 4.77 -2.10
C PRO A 50 28.49 3.87 -0.98
N TRP A 51 29.28 2.89 -0.53
CA TRP A 51 28.94 1.90 0.52
C TRP A 51 28.88 2.47 1.95
N LYS A 52 29.15 3.78 2.13
CA LYS A 52 28.93 4.52 3.39
C LYS A 52 27.86 5.60 3.27
N SER A 53 26.97 5.51 2.28
CA SER A 53 25.80 6.39 2.20
C SER A 53 24.71 5.92 3.17
N ASP A 54 23.97 6.85 3.77
CA ASP A 54 22.86 6.61 4.72
C ASP A 54 21.60 5.98 4.07
N ALA A 55 21.78 5.13 3.06
CA ALA A 55 20.72 4.28 2.55
C ALA A 55 20.23 3.35 3.66
N VAL A 56 18.91 3.13 3.72
CA VAL A 56 18.33 2.17 4.66
C VAL A 56 18.79 0.77 4.27
N VAL A 57 19.77 0.24 4.99
CA VAL A 57 20.26 -1.13 4.81
C VAL A 57 19.30 -2.07 5.52
N ALA A 58 18.73 -3.01 4.77
CA ALA A 58 17.87 -4.04 5.36
C ALA A 58 18.65 -4.90 6.38
N PRO A 59 18.04 -5.26 7.53
CA PRO A 59 18.59 -6.26 8.44
C PRO A 59 19.03 -7.54 7.71
N SER A 60 20.20 -8.07 8.05
CA SER A 60 20.73 -9.28 7.39
C SER A 60 19.80 -10.48 7.59
N CYS A 61 19.56 -11.24 6.52
CA CYS A 61 18.76 -12.47 6.56
C CYS A 61 19.49 -13.66 7.21
N ASP A 62 20.82 -13.59 7.34
CA ASP A 62 21.64 -14.65 7.91
C ASP A 62 22.14 -14.26 9.32
N ASP A 63 21.88 -15.13 10.29
CA ASP A 63 22.45 -15.06 11.63
C ASP A 63 23.95 -15.38 11.57
N GLN A 64 24.78 -14.38 11.89
CA GLN A 64 26.13 -14.59 12.42
C GLN A 64 26.24 -13.87 13.75
N PRO A 65 26.68 -14.54 14.83
CA PRO A 65 26.80 -13.90 16.13
C PRO A 65 27.85 -12.78 16.09
N ALA A 66 27.62 -11.72 16.86
CA ALA A 66 28.48 -10.54 16.93
C ALA A 66 29.94 -10.93 17.24
N GLY A 67 30.80 -10.91 16.22
CA GLY A 67 32.11 -11.58 16.30
C GLY A 67 33.05 -11.39 15.11
N SER A 68 32.93 -10.31 14.33
CA SER A 68 33.94 -9.97 13.32
C SER A 68 34.09 -8.46 13.11
N SER A 69 34.87 -7.83 13.99
CA SER A 69 35.56 -6.56 13.70
C SER A 69 36.67 -6.80 12.67
N GLY A 70 36.27 -7.13 11.43
CA GLY A 70 37.14 -7.44 10.31
C GLY A 70 37.01 -6.38 9.22
N THR A 71 37.94 -5.41 9.22
CA THR A 71 38.15 -4.50 8.08
C THR A 71 38.74 -5.27 6.89
N GLY A 72 37.89 -6.04 6.19
CA GLY A 72 38.22 -6.66 4.91
C GLY A 72 38.19 -5.61 3.78
N ALA A 73 39.16 -5.66 2.87
CA ALA A 73 39.25 -4.72 1.76
C ALA A 73 37.98 -4.75 0.88
N GLY A 74 37.25 -3.64 0.87
CA GLY A 74 35.89 -3.56 0.30
C GLY A 74 35.87 -3.49 -1.23
N GLY A 75 35.72 -4.63 -1.88
CA GLY A 75 35.28 -4.72 -3.27
C GLY A 75 33.76 -4.95 -3.36
N ILE A 76 33.13 -4.43 -4.42
CA ILE A 76 31.73 -4.79 -4.74
C ILE A 76 31.70 -6.26 -5.17
N PRO A 77 30.77 -7.10 -4.67
CA PRO A 77 30.69 -8.50 -5.09
C PRO A 77 30.49 -8.62 -6.61
N PRO A 78 31.18 -9.56 -7.31
CA PRO A 78 31.06 -9.69 -8.76
C PRO A 78 29.63 -9.94 -9.26
N GLU A 79 28.82 -10.65 -8.48
CA GLU A 79 27.41 -10.91 -8.76
C GLU A 79 26.57 -9.62 -8.75
N VAL A 80 26.89 -8.69 -7.85
CA VAL A 80 26.23 -7.37 -7.76
C VAL A 80 26.62 -6.50 -8.95
N LEU A 81 27.89 -6.49 -9.34
CA LEU A 81 28.35 -5.78 -10.56
C LEU A 81 27.68 -6.33 -11.82
N ALA A 82 27.68 -7.65 -12.01
CA ALA A 82 27.05 -8.28 -13.17
C ALA A 82 25.54 -8.01 -13.25
N GLN A 83 24.86 -7.91 -12.09
CA GLN A 83 23.45 -7.50 -12.05
C GLN A 83 23.29 -5.99 -12.37
N ILE A 84 24.14 -5.10 -11.85
CA ILE A 84 24.14 -3.66 -12.19
C ILE A 84 24.29 -3.48 -13.70
N ASP A 85 25.29 -4.10 -14.32
CA ASP A 85 25.56 -3.98 -15.76
C ASP A 85 24.38 -4.48 -16.61
N LYS A 86 23.77 -5.61 -16.20
CA LYS A 86 22.58 -6.19 -16.84
C LYS A 86 21.37 -5.25 -16.73
N GLU A 87 21.14 -4.64 -15.57
CA GLU A 87 20.03 -3.71 -15.36
C GLU A 87 20.22 -2.42 -16.15
N LEU A 88 21.41 -1.81 -16.08
CA LEU A 88 21.74 -0.58 -16.82
C LEU A 88 21.59 -0.76 -18.34
N ALA A 89 22.14 -1.85 -18.91
CA ALA A 89 22.01 -2.13 -20.33
C ALA A 89 20.54 -2.29 -20.79
N LEU A 90 19.67 -2.85 -19.94
CA LEU A 90 18.23 -2.95 -20.25
C LEU A 90 17.50 -1.61 -20.08
N ILE A 91 17.89 -0.79 -19.11
CA ILE A 91 17.33 0.55 -18.90
C ILE A 91 17.68 1.46 -20.08
N GLU A 92 18.92 1.41 -20.58
CA GLU A 92 19.36 2.15 -21.77
C GLU A 92 18.66 1.67 -23.04
N GLU A 93 18.56 0.36 -23.28
CA GLU A 93 17.89 -0.20 -24.47
C GLU A 93 16.41 0.20 -24.55
N LEU A 94 15.73 0.29 -23.41
CA LEU A 94 14.32 0.66 -23.33
C LEU A 94 14.08 2.18 -23.29
N ASP A 95 15.14 3.01 -23.31
CA ASP A 95 15.10 4.47 -23.22
C ASP A 95 14.46 5.00 -21.91
N TYR A 96 14.71 4.29 -20.80
CA TYR A 96 14.20 4.63 -19.48
C TYR A 96 15.16 5.40 -18.51
N PRO A 97 16.41 5.81 -18.82
CA PRO A 97 17.28 6.50 -17.86
C PRO A 97 16.65 7.76 -17.24
N GLY A 98 15.93 8.56 -18.04
CA GLY A 98 15.28 9.79 -17.57
C GLY A 98 14.25 9.58 -16.46
N TYR A 99 13.57 8.42 -16.46
CA TYR A 99 12.60 8.06 -15.42
C TYR A 99 13.30 7.73 -14.09
N PHE A 100 14.37 6.93 -14.13
CA PHE A 100 15.17 6.61 -12.93
C PHE A 100 15.81 7.86 -12.32
N LEU A 101 16.33 8.77 -13.15
CA LEU A 101 16.90 10.04 -12.70
C LEU A 101 15.83 10.98 -12.10
N THR A 102 14.62 10.98 -12.65
CA THR A 102 13.47 11.71 -12.09
C THR A 102 13.10 11.17 -10.70
N MET A 103 13.08 9.85 -10.52
CA MET A 103 12.78 9.25 -9.22
C MET A 103 13.89 9.43 -8.19
N TYR A 104 15.16 9.31 -8.62
CA TYR A 104 16.33 9.66 -7.80
C TYR A 104 16.24 11.10 -7.30
N ASP A 105 15.91 12.05 -8.17
CA ASP A 105 15.82 13.47 -7.84
C ASP A 105 14.72 13.78 -6.80
N ILE A 106 13.56 13.15 -6.91
CA ILE A 106 12.47 13.28 -5.94
C ILE A 106 12.90 12.74 -4.56
N VAL A 107 13.59 11.59 -4.54
CA VAL A 107 14.14 10.99 -3.32
C VAL A 107 15.27 11.84 -2.73
N GLU A 108 16.11 12.45 -3.56
CA GLU A 108 17.20 13.34 -3.16
C GLU A 108 16.67 14.64 -2.52
N PHE A 109 15.60 15.22 -3.08
CA PHE A 109 14.86 16.31 -2.46
C PHE A 109 14.31 15.92 -1.09
N CYS A 110 13.67 14.75 -0.97
CA CYS A 110 13.17 14.23 0.31
C CYS A 110 14.30 14.10 1.34
N ARG A 111 15.43 13.48 0.96
CA ARG A 111 16.62 13.31 1.81
C ARG A 111 17.17 14.66 2.29
N LYS A 112 17.36 15.63 1.39
CA LYS A 112 17.79 17.01 1.72
C LYS A 112 16.85 17.75 2.67
N ARG A 113 15.55 17.41 2.66
CA ARG A 113 14.52 18.03 3.50
C ARG A 113 14.20 17.27 4.78
N GLY A 114 14.92 16.17 5.07
CA GLY A 114 14.60 15.29 6.20
C GLY A 114 13.18 14.75 6.11
N ILE A 115 12.75 14.38 4.90
CA ILE A 115 11.45 13.76 4.62
C ILE A 115 11.68 12.27 4.45
N LEU A 116 11.10 11.46 5.36
CA LEU A 116 11.14 10.01 5.19
C LEU A 116 10.33 9.61 3.95
N CYS A 117 10.98 8.88 3.05
CA CYS A 117 10.37 8.27 1.87
C CYS A 117 11.00 6.90 1.59
N GLN A 118 10.26 6.02 0.94
CA GLN A 118 10.72 4.67 0.61
C GLN A 118 10.05 4.17 -0.67
N GLY A 119 10.84 3.68 -1.61
CA GLY A 119 10.37 2.96 -2.79
C GLY A 119 9.84 1.56 -2.43
N ARG A 120 8.72 1.20 -3.05
CA ARG A 120 8.03 -0.08 -2.83
C ARG A 120 7.62 -0.74 -4.15
N GLY A 121 6.93 -1.88 -4.04
CA GLY A 121 6.36 -2.54 -5.21
C GLY A 121 7.45 -3.29 -5.97
N SER A 122 7.35 -3.33 -7.30
CA SER A 122 8.34 -4.00 -8.13
C SER A 122 9.70 -3.29 -8.16
N ALA A 123 9.77 -1.98 -7.88
CA ALA A 123 11.05 -1.24 -7.85
C ALA A 123 12.09 -1.85 -6.90
N ALA A 124 11.65 -2.50 -5.81
CA ALA A 124 12.53 -3.18 -4.86
C ALA A 124 13.21 -4.46 -5.41
N ASN A 125 12.92 -4.88 -6.66
CA ASN A 125 13.67 -5.93 -7.35
C ASN A 125 14.90 -5.40 -8.12
N SER A 126 15.12 -4.08 -8.20
CA SER A 126 16.21 -3.46 -8.98
C SER A 126 17.39 -3.05 -8.10
N VAL A 127 18.59 -3.50 -8.47
CA VAL A 127 19.83 -3.07 -7.82
C VAL A 127 20.14 -1.61 -8.15
N VAL A 128 19.76 -1.13 -9.34
CA VAL A 128 19.90 0.29 -9.71
C VAL A 128 19.02 1.18 -8.81
N CYS A 129 17.77 0.77 -8.54
CA CYS A 129 16.91 1.48 -7.56
C CYS A 129 17.49 1.49 -6.14
N TYR A 130 18.15 0.39 -5.73
CA TYR A 130 18.84 0.33 -4.43
C TYR A 130 20.07 1.24 -4.38
N CYS A 131 20.92 1.23 -5.40
CA CYS A 131 22.11 2.09 -5.50
C CYS A 131 21.78 3.60 -5.56
N LEU A 132 20.67 3.98 -6.20
CA LEU A 132 20.15 5.34 -6.17
C LEU A 132 19.51 5.72 -4.81
N GLY A 133 19.34 4.75 -3.90
CA GLY A 133 18.66 4.92 -2.63
C GLY A 133 17.16 5.18 -2.77
N ILE A 134 16.56 4.82 -3.91
CA ILE A 134 15.12 4.86 -4.16
C ILE A 134 14.45 3.77 -3.31
N THR A 135 15.08 2.60 -3.19
CA THR A 135 14.60 1.47 -2.39
C THR A 135 15.56 1.13 -1.26
N ALA A 136 15.03 0.50 -0.22
CA ALA A 136 15.72 0.16 1.04
C ALA A 136 16.08 -1.34 1.16
N ILE A 137 15.89 -2.11 0.09
CA ILE A 137 16.03 -3.56 0.06
C ILE A 137 17.16 -3.92 -0.91
N ASP A 138 18.11 -4.73 -0.46
CA ASP A 138 19.13 -5.35 -1.31
C ASP A 138 18.49 -6.53 -2.08
N PRO A 139 18.26 -6.40 -3.41
CA PRO A 139 17.56 -7.42 -4.18
C PRO A 139 18.42 -8.66 -4.44
N VAL A 140 19.75 -8.52 -4.42
CA VAL A 140 20.69 -9.61 -4.70
C VAL A 140 20.72 -10.56 -3.50
N ARG A 141 20.90 -10.03 -2.28
CA ARG A 141 20.81 -10.83 -1.03
C ARG A 141 19.44 -11.47 -0.86
N MET A 142 18.38 -10.74 -1.22
CA MET A 142 17.02 -11.29 -1.16
C MET A 142 16.68 -12.23 -2.33
N ASN A 143 17.55 -12.39 -3.35
CA ASN A 143 17.31 -13.22 -4.54
C ASN A 143 15.98 -12.86 -5.22
N LEU A 144 15.72 -11.56 -5.32
CA LEU A 144 14.52 -10.97 -5.94
C LEU A 144 14.60 -11.02 -7.47
N LEU A 145 13.44 -10.94 -8.14
CA LEU A 145 13.33 -11.18 -9.58
C LEU A 145 13.26 -9.85 -10.33
N PHE A 146 14.39 -9.36 -10.84
CA PHE A 146 14.45 -8.09 -11.59
C PHE A 146 13.48 -8.04 -12.79
N GLU A 147 13.27 -9.16 -13.48
CA GLU A 147 12.35 -9.27 -14.62
C GLU A 147 10.88 -8.98 -14.24
N ARG A 148 10.53 -8.99 -12.94
CA ARG A 148 9.22 -8.55 -12.43
C ARG A 148 9.03 -7.04 -12.49
N PHE A 149 10.12 -6.28 -12.54
CA PHE A 149 10.12 -4.82 -12.61
C PHE A 149 10.29 -4.30 -14.03
N LEU A 150 11.26 -4.85 -14.76
CA LEU A 150 11.58 -4.42 -16.12
C LEU A 150 11.92 -5.62 -17.00
N SER A 151 11.29 -5.72 -18.18
CA SER A 151 11.55 -6.80 -19.13
C SER A 151 11.36 -6.36 -20.58
N ARG A 152 12.23 -6.86 -21.46
CA ARG A 152 12.34 -6.49 -22.88
C ARG A 152 11.08 -6.84 -23.70
N GLU A 153 10.38 -7.91 -23.31
CA GLU A 153 9.18 -8.41 -24.02
C GLU A 153 7.90 -7.64 -23.66
N ARG A 154 7.87 -7.03 -22.48
CA ARG A 154 6.70 -6.34 -21.92
C ARG A 154 6.50 -4.97 -22.59
N ARG A 155 7.58 -4.18 -22.72
CA ARG A 155 7.57 -2.80 -23.27
C ARG A 155 6.56 -1.83 -22.60
N GLU A 156 6.00 -2.21 -21.45
CA GLU A 156 5.22 -1.32 -20.58
C GLU A 156 6.19 -0.50 -19.70
N PRO A 157 5.95 0.80 -19.44
CA PRO A 157 6.75 1.59 -18.52
C PRO A 157 6.91 0.94 -17.13
N PRO A 158 8.09 0.99 -16.49
CA PRO A 158 8.26 0.55 -15.11
C PRO A 158 7.46 1.44 -14.15
N ASP A 159 6.88 0.85 -13.10
CA ASP A 159 6.16 1.56 -12.05
C ASP A 159 7.02 1.66 -10.78
N ILE A 160 7.42 2.89 -10.41
CA ILE A 160 8.13 3.20 -9.17
C ILE A 160 7.17 3.95 -8.23
N ASP A 161 6.57 3.19 -7.31
CA ASP A 161 5.79 3.73 -6.20
C ASP A 161 6.72 4.29 -5.10
N LEU A 162 6.51 5.54 -4.68
CA LEU A 162 7.16 6.11 -3.48
C LEU A 162 6.14 6.31 -2.35
N ASP A 163 6.37 5.65 -1.21
CA ASP A 163 5.79 6.08 0.06
C ASP A 163 6.56 7.30 0.58
N ILE A 164 5.83 8.30 1.10
CA ILE A 164 6.36 9.54 1.67
C ILE A 164 5.59 9.80 2.97
N GLN A 165 6.25 10.32 4.01
CA GLN A 165 5.54 10.68 5.25
C GLN A 165 4.36 11.63 4.98
N ASN A 166 3.19 11.25 5.48
CA ASN A 166 1.92 11.79 5.01
C ASN A 166 1.76 13.31 5.24
N ASP A 167 2.24 13.83 6.37
CA ASP A 167 2.14 15.24 6.75
C ASP A 167 3.07 16.17 5.94
N ARG A 168 4.17 15.65 5.40
CA ARG A 168 5.13 16.42 4.56
C ARG A 168 5.12 16.04 3.07
N ARG A 169 4.29 15.07 2.67
CA ARG A 169 4.02 14.69 1.25
C ARG A 169 3.74 15.91 0.36
N GLU A 170 3.03 16.89 0.90
CA GLU A 170 2.64 18.12 0.22
C GLU A 170 3.85 18.91 -0.33
N GLU A 171 4.95 18.99 0.44
CA GLU A 171 6.20 19.66 0.00
C GLU A 171 6.83 18.99 -1.23
N VAL A 172 6.70 17.66 -1.34
CA VAL A 172 7.28 16.86 -2.43
C VAL A 172 6.48 17.05 -3.72
N ILE A 173 5.16 17.08 -3.64
CA ILE A 173 4.32 17.37 -4.80
C ILE A 173 4.55 18.80 -5.29
N GLU A 174 4.64 19.78 -4.39
CA GLU A 174 4.97 21.16 -4.75
C GLU A 174 6.36 21.28 -5.40
N TYR A 175 7.35 20.54 -4.91
CA TYR A 175 8.67 20.42 -5.53
C TYR A 175 8.57 19.92 -6.97
N VAL A 176 7.82 18.83 -7.22
CA VAL A 176 7.62 18.27 -8.56
C VAL A 176 6.96 19.30 -9.49
N TYR A 177 5.88 19.97 -9.06
CA TYR A 177 5.27 21.04 -9.86
C TYR A 177 6.22 22.20 -10.16
N ARG A 178 7.05 22.60 -9.19
CA ARG A 178 8.02 23.70 -9.35
C ARG A 178 9.17 23.32 -10.28
N LYS A 179 9.64 22.07 -10.22
CA LYS A 179 10.80 21.60 -10.98
C LYS A 179 10.47 21.23 -12.42
N TYR A 180 9.42 20.44 -12.61
CA TYR A 180 9.04 19.92 -13.94
C TYR A 180 8.04 20.85 -14.65
N GLY A 181 7.49 21.83 -13.94
CA GLY A 181 6.61 22.86 -14.46
C GLY A 181 5.15 22.41 -14.50
N ARG A 182 4.24 23.25 -13.97
CA ARG A 182 2.79 22.98 -13.91
C ARG A 182 2.12 22.68 -15.26
N GLU A 183 2.73 23.11 -16.35
CA GLU A 183 2.27 22.83 -17.71
C GLU A 183 2.55 21.38 -18.14
N ARG A 184 3.53 20.69 -17.54
CA ARG A 184 4.00 19.34 -17.90
C ARG A 184 3.80 18.30 -16.77
N ALA A 185 3.53 18.80 -15.57
CA ALA A 185 3.25 18.05 -14.34
C ALA A 185 1.75 18.11 -14.02
N ALA A 186 1.10 16.98 -13.79
CA ALA A 186 -0.31 16.95 -13.36
C ALA A 186 -0.63 15.75 -12.46
N MET A 187 -1.57 15.93 -11.53
CA MET A 187 -2.14 14.81 -10.79
C MET A 187 -3.19 14.06 -11.62
N VAL A 188 -3.29 12.77 -11.39
CA VAL A 188 -4.22 11.86 -12.09
C VAL A 188 -5.58 11.86 -11.41
N ALA A 189 -6.67 11.62 -12.13
CA ALA A 189 -7.99 11.48 -11.53
C ALA A 189 -8.22 10.08 -10.91
N THR A 190 -9.34 9.95 -10.20
CA THR A 190 -9.96 8.68 -9.86
C THR A 190 -11.42 8.75 -10.25
N VAL A 191 -11.89 7.89 -11.16
CA VAL A 191 -13.31 7.81 -11.52
C VAL A 191 -14.08 7.08 -10.41
N ILE A 192 -14.69 7.83 -9.48
CA ILE A 192 -15.46 7.24 -8.39
C ILE A 192 -16.80 6.73 -8.94
N ARG A 193 -16.97 5.41 -8.98
CA ARG A 193 -18.19 4.73 -9.42
C ARG A 193 -19.11 4.38 -8.25
N TYR A 194 -20.41 4.27 -8.50
CA TYR A 194 -21.38 3.83 -7.50
C TYR A 194 -21.13 2.39 -7.02
N ARG A 195 -21.08 2.23 -5.69
CA ARG A 195 -21.02 0.95 -4.96
C ARG A 195 -22.29 0.82 -4.09
N PRO A 196 -22.65 -0.37 -3.56
CA PRO A 196 -23.90 -0.58 -2.82
C PRO A 196 -24.23 0.51 -1.79
N ARG A 197 -23.24 0.92 -0.99
CA ARG A 197 -23.39 1.94 0.07
C ARG A 197 -23.65 3.35 -0.45
N SER A 198 -23.04 3.76 -1.56
CA SER A 198 -23.26 5.10 -2.13
C SER A 198 -24.53 5.15 -2.97
N ALA A 199 -24.81 4.09 -3.74
CA ALA A 199 -26.02 3.97 -4.54
C ALA A 199 -27.28 4.05 -3.66
N VAL A 200 -27.34 3.26 -2.59
CA VAL A 200 -28.49 3.29 -1.67
C VAL A 200 -28.62 4.62 -0.93
N ARG A 201 -27.52 5.27 -0.53
CA ARG A 201 -27.58 6.58 0.13
C ARG A 201 -28.14 7.66 -0.80
N ASP A 202 -27.65 7.76 -2.03
CA ASP A 202 -28.06 8.82 -2.94
C ASP A 202 -29.47 8.58 -3.52
N VAL A 203 -29.81 7.34 -3.90
CA VAL A 203 -31.17 6.96 -4.33
C VAL A 203 -32.16 7.10 -3.18
N GLY A 204 -31.82 6.60 -1.99
CA GLY A 204 -32.73 6.65 -0.84
C GLY A 204 -32.98 8.07 -0.35
N LYS A 205 -31.99 8.96 -0.46
CA LYS A 205 -32.18 10.41 -0.24
C LYS A 205 -33.19 10.99 -1.25
N ALA A 206 -33.09 10.63 -2.53
CA ALA A 206 -34.05 11.06 -3.56
C ALA A 206 -35.47 10.48 -3.32
N LEU A 207 -35.57 9.29 -2.75
CA LEU A 207 -36.84 8.65 -2.31
C LEU A 207 -37.36 9.14 -0.94
N GLY A 208 -36.78 10.22 -0.39
CA GLY A 208 -37.25 10.84 0.86
C GLY A 208 -37.00 10.00 2.13
N MET A 209 -36.01 9.11 2.12
CA MET A 209 -35.59 8.39 3.33
C MET A 209 -34.73 9.27 4.23
N SER A 210 -34.85 9.08 5.54
CA SER A 210 -34.03 9.81 6.53
C SER A 210 -32.57 9.34 6.50
N ALA A 211 -31.65 10.24 6.84
CA ALA A 211 -30.23 9.91 6.94
C ALA A 211 -29.97 8.74 7.93
N VAL A 212 -30.78 8.61 8.99
CA VAL A 212 -30.65 7.54 9.99
C VAL A 212 -31.03 6.16 9.42
N GLU A 213 -32.12 6.07 8.64
CA GLU A 213 -32.47 4.85 7.91
C GLU A 213 -31.36 4.46 6.93
N LEU A 214 -30.85 5.43 6.16
CA LEU A 214 -29.82 5.21 5.13
C LEU A 214 -28.48 4.80 5.74
N ASP A 215 -28.08 5.36 6.88
CA ASP A 215 -26.86 4.98 7.57
C ASP A 215 -26.95 3.61 8.24
N ARG A 216 -28.13 3.24 8.78
CA ARG A 216 -28.35 1.87 9.25
C ARG A 216 -28.20 0.90 8.08
N LEU A 217 -28.90 1.16 6.98
CA LEU A 217 -28.92 0.31 5.80
C LEU A 217 -27.51 0.18 5.19
N ALA A 218 -26.81 1.29 4.96
CA ALA A 218 -25.47 1.30 4.36
C ALA A 218 -24.43 0.53 5.19
N ARG A 219 -24.57 0.43 6.52
CA ARG A 219 -23.69 -0.41 7.37
C ARG A 219 -23.90 -1.91 7.13
N MET A 220 -25.11 -2.33 6.73
CA MET A 220 -25.46 -3.73 6.48
C MET A 220 -25.12 -4.20 5.07
N LEU A 221 -24.82 -3.28 4.15
CA LEU A 221 -24.44 -3.60 2.77
C LEU A 221 -22.96 -4.01 2.67
N PRO A 222 -22.65 -4.93 1.75
CA PRO A 222 -21.26 -5.25 1.40
C PRO A 222 -20.58 -4.03 0.78
N HIS A 223 -19.25 -4.06 0.73
CA HIS A 223 -18.47 -2.96 0.14
C HIS A 223 -18.43 -3.02 -1.40
N TYR A 224 -18.58 -4.22 -1.96
CA TYR A 224 -18.57 -4.54 -3.39
C TYR A 224 -19.67 -5.57 -3.71
N GLY A 225 -19.98 -5.72 -4.99
CA GLY A 225 -21.02 -6.65 -5.47
C GLY A 225 -22.40 -6.02 -5.50
N GLU A 226 -23.42 -6.87 -5.39
CA GLU A 226 -24.83 -6.51 -5.47
C GLU A 226 -25.39 -5.95 -4.15
N ILE A 227 -26.64 -5.50 -4.17
CA ILE A 227 -27.40 -5.05 -3.00
C ILE A 227 -28.30 -6.21 -2.56
N PRO A 228 -28.01 -6.92 -1.45
CA PRO A 228 -28.84 -8.05 -1.02
C PRO A 228 -30.19 -7.56 -0.49
N VAL A 229 -31.29 -8.16 -0.94
CA VAL A 229 -32.65 -7.80 -0.50
C VAL A 229 -32.81 -8.05 1.01
N GLU A 230 -32.14 -9.09 1.52
CA GLU A 230 -32.10 -9.46 2.94
C GLU A 230 -31.38 -8.41 3.79
N ALA A 231 -30.47 -7.61 3.21
CA ALA A 231 -29.85 -6.49 3.91
C ALA A 231 -30.85 -5.33 4.12
N LEU A 232 -31.77 -5.12 3.17
CA LEU A 232 -32.85 -4.13 3.30
C LEU A 232 -33.83 -4.57 4.39
N ALA A 233 -34.27 -5.84 4.35
CA ALA A 233 -35.15 -6.43 5.35
C ALA A 233 -34.57 -6.30 6.77
N ARG A 234 -33.30 -6.69 6.96
CA ARG A 234 -32.60 -6.61 8.26
C ARG A 234 -32.33 -5.18 8.73
N ALA A 235 -32.32 -4.19 7.84
CA ALA A 235 -32.24 -2.77 8.23
C ALA A 235 -33.56 -2.24 8.82
N GLY A 236 -34.66 -3.01 8.72
CA GLY A 236 -36.00 -2.62 9.13
C GLY A 236 -36.81 -1.95 8.01
N CYS A 237 -36.37 -2.06 6.75
CA CYS A 237 -37.18 -1.70 5.60
C CYS A 237 -38.09 -2.88 5.23
N ASP A 238 -39.39 -2.65 5.11
CA ASP A 238 -40.33 -3.64 4.55
C ASP A 238 -39.99 -3.93 3.08
N PRO A 239 -39.58 -5.15 2.71
CA PRO A 239 -39.23 -5.49 1.32
C PRO A 239 -40.40 -5.40 0.34
N ALA A 240 -41.64 -5.54 0.82
CA ALA A 240 -42.85 -5.42 0.01
C ALA A 240 -43.30 -3.97 -0.20
N SER A 241 -42.70 -3.01 0.54
CA SER A 241 -43.02 -1.60 0.40
C SER A 241 -42.58 -1.08 -0.98
N PRO A 242 -43.44 -0.36 -1.74
CA PRO A 242 -43.07 0.21 -3.02
C PRO A 242 -41.83 1.11 -2.97
N ARG A 243 -41.59 1.80 -1.85
CA ARG A 243 -40.38 2.63 -1.62
C ARG A 243 -39.11 1.77 -1.58
N THR A 244 -39.16 0.63 -0.91
CA THR A 244 -38.02 -0.29 -0.76
C THR A 244 -37.75 -1.06 -2.04
N MET A 245 -38.80 -1.46 -2.78
CA MET A 245 -38.65 -2.05 -4.11
C MET A 245 -38.02 -1.05 -5.10
N HIS A 246 -38.47 0.21 -5.11
CA HIS A 246 -37.86 1.25 -5.93
C HIS A 246 -36.41 1.54 -5.54
N LEU A 247 -36.10 1.57 -4.24
CA LEU A 247 -34.74 1.73 -3.74
C LEU A 247 -33.83 0.62 -4.27
N HIS A 248 -34.24 -0.64 -4.10
CA HIS A 248 -33.46 -1.80 -4.54
C HIS A 248 -33.18 -1.76 -6.04
N ARG A 249 -34.24 -1.56 -6.84
CA ARG A 249 -34.16 -1.50 -8.30
C ARG A 249 -33.23 -0.39 -8.77
N LEU A 250 -33.52 0.87 -8.41
CA LEU A 250 -32.75 2.03 -8.88
C LEU A 250 -31.30 2.02 -8.38
N ALA A 251 -31.06 1.62 -7.12
CA ALA A 251 -29.71 1.53 -6.59
C ALA A 251 -28.90 0.39 -7.23
N SER A 252 -29.56 -0.69 -7.66
CA SER A 252 -28.92 -1.78 -8.41
C SER A 252 -28.60 -1.38 -9.84
N GLU A 253 -29.53 -0.70 -10.53
CA GLU A 253 -29.33 -0.12 -11.86
C GLU A 253 -28.14 0.88 -11.90
N LEU A 254 -27.93 1.64 -10.83
CA LEU A 254 -26.82 2.60 -10.71
C LEU A 254 -25.45 1.96 -10.41
N LEU A 255 -25.35 0.67 -10.03
CA LEU A 255 -24.07 0.08 -9.66
C LEU A 255 -23.05 0.14 -10.80
N ARG A 256 -21.81 0.53 -10.48
CA ARG A 256 -20.68 0.76 -11.41
C ARG A 256 -20.81 1.99 -12.31
N PHE A 257 -21.93 2.72 -12.31
CA PHE A 257 -22.07 3.99 -13.03
C PHE A 257 -21.12 5.06 -12.43
N PRO A 258 -20.46 5.91 -13.22
CA PRO A 258 -19.64 7.01 -12.70
C PRO A 258 -20.46 7.99 -11.85
N ARG A 259 -19.93 8.40 -10.70
CA ARG A 259 -20.59 9.34 -9.77
C ARG A 259 -19.95 10.73 -9.82
N HIS A 260 -18.62 10.78 -9.82
CA HIS A 260 -17.81 12.01 -9.88
C HIS A 260 -16.34 11.65 -10.10
N LEU A 261 -15.56 12.61 -10.57
CA LEU A 261 -14.10 12.56 -10.50
C LEU A 261 -13.62 12.93 -9.09
N SER A 262 -12.53 12.32 -8.67
CA SER A 262 -11.72 12.71 -7.52
C SER A 262 -10.25 12.76 -7.93
N ILE A 263 -9.34 13.16 -7.04
CA ILE A 263 -7.90 13.21 -7.32
C ILE A 263 -7.28 11.90 -6.84
N HIS A 264 -6.39 11.27 -7.63
CA HIS A 264 -5.69 10.05 -7.22
C HIS A 264 -4.83 10.33 -5.98
N PRO A 265 -4.89 9.49 -4.93
CA PRO A 265 -4.16 9.71 -3.68
C PRO A 265 -2.64 9.69 -3.85
N GLY A 266 -2.12 9.18 -4.97
CA GLY A 266 -0.70 9.16 -5.32
C GLY A 266 -0.33 9.73 -6.69
N GLY A 267 -1.27 9.68 -7.63
CA GLY A 267 -0.95 9.52 -9.05
C GLY A 267 -0.53 10.82 -9.70
N PHE A 268 0.57 10.75 -10.44
CA PHE A 268 1.19 11.89 -11.09
C PHE A 268 1.67 11.53 -12.50
N LEU A 269 1.30 12.36 -13.48
CA LEU A 269 1.80 12.32 -14.85
C LEU A 269 2.92 13.35 -15.01
N LEU A 270 4.02 12.93 -15.64
CA LEU A 270 5.14 13.80 -16.01
C LEU A 270 5.36 13.69 -17.52
N GLY A 271 4.87 14.69 -18.25
CA GLY A 271 4.98 14.77 -19.71
C GLY A 271 6.26 15.48 -20.17
N HIS A 272 6.72 15.14 -21.38
CA HIS A 272 7.68 16.01 -22.09
C HIS A 272 6.96 17.23 -22.69
N GLU A 273 5.78 17.00 -23.26
CA GLU A 273 4.89 18.01 -23.84
C GLU A 273 3.92 18.58 -22.79
N PRO A 274 3.28 19.74 -23.05
CA PRO A 274 2.24 20.27 -22.16
C PRO A 274 1.07 19.29 -21.99
N VAL A 275 0.65 19.05 -20.75
CA VAL A 275 -0.39 18.06 -20.45
C VAL A 275 -1.75 18.43 -21.06
N CYS A 276 -2.01 19.73 -21.27
CA CYS A 276 -3.21 20.23 -21.93
C CYS A 276 -3.32 19.86 -23.41
N ASP A 277 -2.21 19.50 -24.06
CA ASP A 277 -2.19 19.08 -25.46
C ASP A 277 -2.57 17.58 -25.59
N LEU A 278 -2.49 16.84 -24.48
CA LEU A 278 -2.86 15.42 -24.38
C LEU A 278 -4.29 15.22 -23.86
N VAL A 279 -4.69 15.94 -22.82
CA VAL A 279 -5.94 15.71 -22.06
C VAL A 279 -6.48 17.00 -21.44
N PRO A 280 -7.82 17.17 -21.35
CA PRO A 280 -8.40 18.28 -20.59
C PRO A 280 -7.91 18.33 -19.14
N ILE A 281 -7.52 19.54 -18.72
CA ILE A 281 -6.99 19.81 -17.38
C ILE A 281 -7.95 20.65 -16.53
N GLU A 282 -7.97 20.36 -15.24
CA GLU A 282 -8.71 21.09 -14.21
C GLU A 282 -7.76 21.68 -13.16
N ASN A 283 -8.15 22.80 -12.53
CA ASN A 283 -7.44 23.28 -11.36
C ASN A 283 -7.77 22.35 -10.17
N ALA A 284 -6.75 21.87 -9.46
CA ALA A 284 -7.00 21.13 -8.22
C ALA A 284 -7.56 22.04 -7.13
N THR A 285 -8.12 21.46 -6.06
CA THR A 285 -8.62 22.22 -4.90
C THR A 285 -7.52 23.02 -4.18
N LYS A 286 -6.26 22.58 -4.24
CA LYS A 286 -5.11 23.38 -3.79
C LYS A 286 -4.56 24.21 -4.94
N GLU A 287 -4.31 25.49 -4.66
CA GLU A 287 -3.70 26.45 -5.58
C GLU A 287 -2.38 25.94 -6.19
N GLY A 288 -2.10 26.35 -7.43
CA GLY A 288 -0.87 25.99 -8.14
C GLY A 288 -0.82 24.56 -8.69
N ARG A 289 -1.91 23.79 -8.63
CA ARG A 289 -1.97 22.39 -9.08
C ARG A 289 -2.92 22.14 -10.25
N THR A 290 -2.66 21.07 -10.98
CA THR A 290 -3.38 20.68 -12.19
C THR A 290 -3.80 19.22 -12.09
N VAL A 291 -5.02 18.87 -12.45
CA VAL A 291 -5.53 17.49 -12.47
C VAL A 291 -5.96 17.15 -13.90
N ILE A 292 -5.60 15.98 -14.41
CA ILE A 292 -6.11 15.45 -15.68
C ILE A 292 -7.39 14.65 -15.45
N GLN A 293 -8.26 14.55 -16.46
CA GLN A 293 -9.51 13.78 -16.34
C GLN A 293 -9.32 12.25 -16.45
N TRP A 294 -8.18 11.80 -16.97
CA TRP A 294 -7.79 10.38 -17.04
C TRP A 294 -7.45 9.82 -15.65
N ASP A 295 -7.76 8.54 -15.41
CA ASP A 295 -7.34 7.81 -14.22
C ASP A 295 -6.05 6.99 -14.42
N LYS A 296 -5.68 6.16 -13.43
CA LYS A 296 -4.44 5.37 -13.45
C LYS A 296 -4.46 4.31 -14.56
N ASP A 297 -5.62 3.74 -14.86
CA ASP A 297 -5.75 2.67 -15.85
C ASP A 297 -5.66 3.27 -17.27
N ASP A 298 -6.27 4.45 -17.49
CA ASP A 298 -6.15 5.22 -18.74
C ASP A 298 -4.68 5.54 -19.09
N LEU A 299 -3.84 5.89 -18.11
CA LEU A 299 -2.41 6.16 -18.34
C LEU A 299 -1.61 4.89 -18.70
N GLU A 300 -1.97 3.75 -18.12
CA GLU A 300 -1.34 2.45 -18.40
C GLU A 300 -1.69 1.99 -19.82
N ASP A 301 -2.96 2.11 -20.23
CA ASP A 301 -3.44 1.83 -21.59
C ASP A 301 -2.79 2.73 -22.66
N LEU A 302 -2.46 3.98 -22.31
CA LEU A 302 -1.73 4.93 -23.17
C LEU A 302 -0.20 4.75 -23.15
N GLY A 303 0.33 3.85 -22.31
CA GLY A 303 1.78 3.63 -22.18
C GLY A 303 2.54 4.83 -21.60
N LEU A 304 1.88 5.70 -20.83
CA LEU A 304 2.47 6.91 -20.26
C LEU A 304 3.18 6.61 -18.93
N PHE A 305 4.33 7.26 -18.71
CA PHE A 305 5.00 7.21 -17.41
C PHE A 305 4.17 7.90 -16.35
N LYS A 306 4.00 7.19 -15.24
CA LYS A 306 3.37 7.72 -14.03
C LYS A 306 4.31 7.57 -12.84
N VAL A 307 4.09 8.43 -11.86
CA VAL A 307 4.75 8.40 -10.56
C VAL A 307 3.68 8.40 -9.48
N ASP A 308 3.69 7.41 -8.60
CA ASP A 308 2.75 7.32 -7.48
C ASP A 308 3.43 7.82 -6.20
N LEU A 309 3.24 9.10 -5.87
CA LEU A 309 3.74 9.79 -4.67
C LEU A 309 2.72 9.67 -3.53
N LEU A 310 2.82 8.64 -2.69
CA LEU A 310 1.77 8.28 -1.73
C LEU A 310 2.09 8.67 -0.28
N GLY A 311 1.06 9.11 0.46
CA GLY A 311 1.19 9.49 1.85
C GLY A 311 1.06 8.28 2.78
N LEU A 312 2.10 8.00 3.57
CA LEU A 312 2.13 6.90 4.53
C LEU A 312 2.28 7.42 5.96
N GLY A 313 1.25 7.21 6.78
CA GLY A 313 1.22 7.67 8.18
C GLY A 313 2.31 7.05 9.07
N ALA A 314 2.68 5.78 8.82
CA ALA A 314 3.74 5.10 9.57
C ALA A 314 5.11 5.78 9.42
N LEU A 315 5.42 6.37 8.25
CA LEU A 315 6.65 7.16 8.09
C LEU A 315 6.60 8.45 8.92
N ALA A 316 5.45 9.11 9.01
CA ALA A 316 5.28 10.29 9.87
C ALA A 316 5.39 9.95 11.37
N GLN A 317 4.87 8.79 11.78
CA GLN A 317 5.06 8.25 13.13
C GLN A 317 6.56 7.98 13.41
N LEU A 318 7.28 7.32 12.50
CA LEU A 318 8.72 7.05 12.66
C LEU A 318 9.52 8.35 12.78
N ASP A 319 9.31 9.30 11.88
CA ASP A 319 9.95 10.63 11.88
C ASP A 319 9.71 11.38 13.21
N ARG A 320 8.46 11.39 13.70
CA ARG A 320 8.10 11.98 15.00
C ARG A 320 8.76 11.26 16.18
N ALA A 321 8.83 9.94 16.17
CA ALA A 321 9.50 9.17 17.22
C ALA A 321 11.02 9.42 17.25
N PHE A 322 11.67 9.49 16.08
CA PHE A 322 13.10 9.84 16.01
C PHE A 322 13.38 11.27 16.48
N ARG A 323 12.51 12.25 16.18
CA ARG A 323 12.62 13.61 16.75
C ARG A 323 12.49 13.60 18.26
N LEU A 324 11.48 12.92 18.81
CA LEU A 324 11.31 12.80 20.27
C LEU A 324 12.54 12.17 20.95
N LEU A 325 13.15 11.15 20.33
CA LEU A 325 14.40 10.55 20.84
C LEU A 325 15.60 11.51 20.78
N ALA A 326 15.74 12.26 19.69
CA ALA A 326 16.79 13.28 19.58
C ALA A 326 16.60 14.40 20.63
N GLU A 327 15.37 14.90 20.80
CA GLU A 327 15.02 16.00 21.68
C GLU A 327 15.09 15.63 23.18
N HIS A 328 14.54 14.48 23.57
CA HIS A 328 14.45 14.07 24.99
C HIS A 328 15.59 13.18 25.47
N ARG A 329 16.31 12.49 24.57
CA ARG A 329 17.38 11.54 24.93
C ARG A 329 18.75 11.87 24.31
N GLY A 330 18.82 12.79 23.35
CA GLY A 330 20.04 12.99 22.54
C GLY A 330 20.36 11.80 21.62
N ILE A 331 19.40 10.91 21.37
CA ILE A 331 19.57 9.70 20.58
C ILE A 331 19.15 9.99 19.14
N HIS A 332 20.13 10.07 18.25
CA HIS A 332 19.91 10.26 16.82
C HIS A 332 19.85 8.90 16.11
N LEU A 333 18.65 8.51 15.68
CA LEU A 333 18.40 7.29 14.91
C LEU A 333 17.71 7.61 13.58
N THR A 334 17.94 6.76 12.59
CA THR A 334 17.20 6.69 11.33
C THR A 334 16.72 5.25 11.11
N MET A 335 15.90 5.02 10.09
CA MET A 335 15.56 3.64 9.70
C MET A 335 16.78 2.77 9.33
N ALA A 336 17.89 3.38 8.91
CA ALA A 336 19.13 2.68 8.57
C ALA A 336 19.95 2.25 9.80
N THR A 337 19.80 2.96 10.93
CA THR A 337 20.63 2.77 12.13
C THR A 337 19.92 2.00 13.25
N ILE A 338 18.67 1.57 13.05
CA ILE A 338 17.99 0.66 13.97
C ILE A 338 18.73 -0.70 13.97
N PRO A 339 19.08 -1.27 15.13
CA PRO A 339 19.73 -2.57 15.21
C PRO A 339 18.96 -3.67 14.47
N ALA A 340 19.67 -4.40 13.60
CA ALA A 340 19.17 -5.62 12.96
C ALA A 340 19.10 -6.78 13.95
N GLY A 341 18.15 -7.70 13.75
CA GLY A 341 18.12 -8.98 14.49
C GLY A 341 17.79 -8.89 15.98
N ASP A 342 17.14 -7.82 16.45
CA ASP A 342 16.87 -7.63 17.88
C ASP A 342 15.83 -8.63 18.43
N GLU A 343 16.30 -9.65 19.12
CA GLU A 343 15.46 -10.72 19.67
C GLU A 343 14.41 -10.19 20.67
N ALA A 344 14.69 -9.11 21.40
CA ALA A 344 13.72 -8.50 22.30
C ALA A 344 12.50 -7.91 21.56
N THR A 345 12.70 -7.41 20.34
CA THR A 345 11.63 -6.96 19.43
C THR A 345 10.87 -8.16 18.88
N TYR A 346 11.56 -9.21 18.44
CA TYR A 346 10.88 -10.43 17.99
C TYR A 346 10.09 -11.13 19.10
N GLU A 347 10.56 -11.14 20.36
CA GLU A 347 9.80 -11.64 21.51
C GLU A 347 8.46 -10.91 21.70
N MET A 348 8.46 -9.58 21.60
CA MET A 348 7.24 -8.75 21.68
C MET A 348 6.28 -9.07 20.53
N ILE A 349 6.81 -9.16 19.31
CA ILE A 349 6.06 -9.55 18.10
C ILE A 349 5.44 -10.95 18.28
N ARG A 350 6.21 -11.95 18.74
CA ARG A 350 5.72 -13.33 18.98
C ARG A 350 4.63 -13.41 20.06
N ARG A 351 4.61 -12.48 21.01
CA ARG A 351 3.54 -12.33 22.01
C ARG A 351 2.28 -11.65 21.45
N ALA A 352 2.29 -11.26 20.17
CA ALA A 352 1.26 -10.45 19.53
C ALA A 352 1.02 -9.09 20.21
N ASP A 353 2.04 -8.54 20.88
CA ASP A 353 1.99 -7.18 21.42
C ASP A 353 2.32 -6.15 20.33
N THR A 354 1.40 -6.01 19.38
CA THR A 354 1.61 -5.25 18.15
C THR A 354 0.58 -4.14 17.91
N VAL A 355 -0.16 -3.72 18.94
CA VAL A 355 -1.03 -2.52 18.87
C VAL A 355 -0.22 -1.32 18.38
N GLY A 356 -0.66 -0.70 17.27
CA GLY A 356 0.02 0.44 16.65
C GLY A 356 1.26 0.12 15.81
N VAL A 357 1.64 -1.15 15.66
CA VAL A 357 2.80 -1.57 14.84
C VAL A 357 2.36 -1.79 13.39
N PHE A 358 3.12 -1.24 12.45
CA PHE A 358 2.72 -1.19 11.04
C PHE A 358 2.51 -2.59 10.43
N GLN A 359 1.44 -2.76 9.66
CA GLN A 359 0.96 -4.00 9.02
C GLN A 359 0.58 -5.18 9.94
N ILE A 360 1.19 -5.33 11.13
CA ILE A 360 1.02 -6.52 12.00
C ILE A 360 0.14 -6.26 13.25
N GLU A 361 -0.53 -5.12 13.33
CA GLU A 361 -1.47 -4.77 14.42
C GLU A 361 -2.89 -5.34 14.26
N SER A 362 -3.29 -5.83 13.09
CA SER A 362 -4.68 -6.26 12.89
C SER A 362 -5.00 -7.56 13.65
N ARG A 363 -6.26 -7.76 14.09
CA ARG A 363 -6.66 -8.98 14.82
C ARG A 363 -6.28 -10.30 14.13
N ALA A 364 -6.29 -10.33 12.81
CA ALA A 364 -5.92 -11.53 12.05
C ALA A 364 -4.40 -11.76 12.05
N GLN A 365 -3.61 -10.69 12.02
CA GLN A 365 -2.15 -10.72 12.17
C GLN A 365 -1.76 -11.08 13.61
N MET A 366 -2.34 -10.41 14.62
CA MET A 366 -2.14 -10.74 16.04
C MET A 366 -2.48 -12.21 16.38
N ALA A 367 -3.46 -12.82 15.69
CA ALA A 367 -3.78 -14.24 15.86
C ALA A 367 -2.83 -15.19 15.10
N MET A 368 -2.06 -14.68 14.14
CA MET A 368 -1.05 -15.43 13.38
C MET A 368 0.32 -15.36 14.05
N LEU A 369 0.72 -14.20 14.58
CA LEU A 369 2.03 -13.95 15.18
C LEU A 369 2.53 -15.03 16.16
N PRO A 370 1.74 -15.55 17.12
CA PRO A 370 2.19 -16.61 18.03
C PRO A 370 2.31 -18.00 17.36
N ARG A 371 1.65 -18.18 16.20
CA ARG A 371 1.61 -19.44 15.43
C ARG A 371 2.73 -19.49 14.39
N LEU A 372 3.04 -18.35 13.77
CA LEU A 372 4.19 -18.16 12.88
C LEU A 372 5.48 -18.11 13.70
N ALA A 373 5.46 -17.42 14.84
CA ALA A 373 6.61 -17.13 15.67
C ALA A 373 7.82 -16.54 14.89
N PRO A 374 7.77 -15.26 14.47
CA PRO A 374 8.90 -14.59 13.83
C PRO A 374 10.18 -14.58 14.68
N ARG A 375 11.33 -14.80 14.04
CA ARG A 375 12.68 -14.77 14.63
C ARG A 375 13.66 -13.91 13.83
N ASN A 376 13.42 -13.72 12.54
CA ASN A 376 14.26 -12.91 11.66
C ASN A 376 13.42 -11.98 10.76
N PHE A 377 14.10 -11.17 9.95
CA PHE A 377 13.46 -10.20 9.06
C PHE A 377 12.55 -10.86 8.01
N TYR A 378 13.00 -11.97 7.41
CA TYR A 378 12.24 -12.67 6.36
C TYR A 378 10.93 -13.27 6.89
N ASP A 379 10.87 -13.62 8.17
CA ASP A 379 9.63 -14.06 8.81
C ASP A 379 8.56 -12.96 8.83
N LEU A 380 8.95 -11.68 8.96
CA LEU A 380 8.02 -10.54 8.87
C LEU A 380 7.54 -10.33 7.42
N VAL A 381 8.41 -10.55 6.43
CA VAL A 381 8.03 -10.56 5.00
C VAL A 381 6.94 -11.60 4.74
N ILE A 382 7.07 -12.79 5.35
CA ILE A 382 6.05 -13.84 5.31
C ILE A 382 4.78 -13.43 6.06
N GLU A 383 4.87 -12.90 7.28
CA GLU A 383 3.70 -12.52 8.09
C GLU A 383 2.81 -11.48 7.40
N ILE A 384 3.40 -10.44 6.80
CA ILE A 384 2.70 -9.40 6.03
C ILE A 384 1.98 -9.98 4.80
N SER A 385 2.39 -11.17 4.34
CA SER A 385 1.93 -11.82 3.10
C SER A 385 0.94 -12.96 3.36
N ILE A 386 1.12 -13.73 4.43
CA ILE A 386 0.41 -14.99 4.68
C ILE A 386 -1.04 -14.78 5.15
N VAL A 387 -1.34 -13.69 5.86
CA VAL A 387 -2.68 -13.36 6.37
C VAL A 387 -3.51 -12.64 5.30
N ARG A 388 -3.72 -13.31 4.15
CA ARG A 388 -4.44 -12.77 2.98
C ARG A 388 -5.40 -13.80 2.38
N PRO A 389 -6.48 -13.37 1.69
CA PRO A 389 -7.46 -14.30 1.11
C PRO A 389 -6.84 -15.32 0.14
N GLY A 390 -5.78 -14.96 -0.59
CA GLY A 390 -5.07 -15.86 -1.51
C GLY A 390 -4.45 -17.06 -0.82
N PRO A 391 -3.45 -16.87 0.07
CA PRO A 391 -2.85 -17.96 0.84
C PRO A 391 -3.84 -18.77 1.67
N ILE A 392 -4.90 -18.13 2.20
CA ILE A 392 -5.97 -18.80 2.95
C ILE A 392 -6.80 -19.71 2.03
N THR A 393 -7.33 -19.18 0.92
CA THR A 393 -8.17 -19.93 -0.03
C THR A 393 -7.38 -21.01 -0.76
N GLY A 394 -6.12 -20.72 -1.10
CA GLY A 394 -5.20 -21.67 -1.73
C GLY A 394 -4.59 -22.70 -0.76
N GLY A 395 -5.03 -22.73 0.51
CA GLY A 395 -4.64 -23.75 1.48
C GLY A 395 -3.16 -23.74 1.89
N MET A 396 -2.44 -22.65 1.65
CA MET A 396 -0.98 -22.55 1.81
C MET A 396 -0.55 -22.36 3.28
N VAL A 397 -1.39 -21.68 4.06
CA VAL A 397 -1.09 -21.26 5.44
C VAL A 397 -0.80 -22.47 6.35
N HIS A 398 -1.66 -23.49 6.32
CA HIS A 398 -1.53 -24.62 7.24
C HIS A 398 -0.29 -25.50 6.97
N PRO A 399 0.03 -25.92 5.73
CA PRO A 399 1.27 -26.63 5.41
C PRO A 399 2.52 -25.87 5.83
N TYR A 400 2.61 -24.56 5.52
CA TYR A 400 3.75 -23.74 5.91
C TYR A 400 3.92 -23.72 7.44
N LEU A 401 2.83 -23.47 8.17
CA LEU A 401 2.83 -23.43 9.63
C LEU A 401 3.19 -24.79 10.28
N ARG A 402 2.79 -25.93 9.71
CA ARG A 402 3.17 -27.26 10.23
C ARG A 402 4.67 -27.52 10.03
N ARG A 403 5.18 -27.26 8.83
CA ARG A 403 6.61 -27.42 8.50
C ARG A 403 7.49 -26.53 9.38
N ARG A 404 7.06 -25.30 9.60
CA ARG A 404 7.74 -24.34 10.48
C ARG A 404 7.79 -24.77 11.95
N ARG A 405 6.82 -25.56 12.43
CA ARG A 405 6.83 -26.19 13.77
C ARG A 405 7.52 -27.57 13.79
N GLY A 406 8.02 -28.07 12.67
CA GLY A 406 8.58 -29.42 12.56
C GLY A 406 7.54 -30.55 12.61
N GLU A 407 6.24 -30.23 12.50
CA GLU A 407 5.15 -31.21 12.51
C GLU A 407 5.00 -31.95 11.16
N GLU A 408 5.58 -31.39 10.09
CA GLU A 408 5.60 -31.94 8.75
C GLU A 408 7.02 -31.75 8.18
N PRO A 409 7.66 -32.77 7.59
CA PRO A 409 8.97 -32.59 6.96
C PRO A 409 8.85 -31.68 5.73
N VAL A 410 9.88 -30.88 5.48
CA VAL A 410 9.98 -30.09 4.24
C VAL A 410 10.32 -31.04 3.09
N VAL A 411 9.39 -31.18 2.13
CA VAL A 411 9.56 -32.04 0.95
C VAL A 411 9.49 -31.20 -0.31
N TYR A 412 10.56 -31.22 -1.11
CA TYR A 412 10.59 -30.65 -2.45
C TYR A 412 10.24 -31.74 -3.47
N PRO A 413 9.21 -31.56 -4.32
CA PRO A 413 8.80 -32.58 -5.30
C PRO A 413 9.84 -32.87 -6.40
N HIS A 414 10.80 -31.99 -6.59
CA HIS A 414 11.91 -32.14 -7.52
C HIS A 414 13.07 -31.20 -7.10
N PRO A 415 14.35 -31.60 -7.20
CA PRO A 415 15.49 -30.79 -6.73
C PRO A 415 15.56 -29.37 -7.31
N SER A 416 15.14 -29.16 -8.56
CA SER A 416 15.14 -27.82 -9.16
C SER A 416 14.19 -26.81 -8.48
N LEU A 417 13.24 -27.28 -7.66
CA LEU A 417 12.28 -26.41 -6.96
C LEU A 417 12.80 -25.93 -5.60
N GLU A 418 13.82 -26.58 -5.05
CA GLU A 418 14.42 -26.23 -3.76
C GLU A 418 14.98 -24.80 -3.74
N PRO A 419 15.77 -24.31 -4.72
CA PRO A 419 16.25 -22.92 -4.74
C PRO A 419 15.13 -21.85 -4.79
N VAL A 420 13.93 -22.22 -5.26
CA VAL A 420 12.77 -21.30 -5.37
C VAL A 420 11.93 -21.31 -4.09
N LEU A 421 11.82 -22.46 -3.41
CA LEU A 421 10.90 -22.68 -2.29
C LEU A 421 11.59 -22.88 -0.93
N ALA A 422 12.92 -22.89 -0.85
CA ALA A 422 13.66 -23.09 0.40
C ALA A 422 13.25 -22.06 1.47
N LYS A 423 13.24 -20.78 1.11
CA LYS A 423 12.89 -19.66 2.00
C LYS A 423 11.46 -19.76 2.58
N THR A 424 10.57 -20.48 1.91
CA THR A 424 9.16 -20.65 2.28
C THR A 424 8.81 -22.12 2.57
N LEU A 425 9.80 -22.92 2.97
CA LEU A 425 9.64 -24.30 3.44
C LEU A 425 8.86 -25.21 2.47
N GLY A 426 9.11 -25.08 1.16
CA GLY A 426 8.46 -25.88 0.13
C GLY A 426 7.01 -25.48 -0.18
N VAL A 427 6.57 -24.27 0.22
CA VAL A 427 5.22 -23.73 -0.05
C VAL A 427 5.35 -22.42 -0.84
N PRO A 428 4.76 -22.26 -2.03
CA PRO A 428 4.78 -20.98 -2.72
C PRO A 428 3.87 -19.97 -1.99
N LEU A 429 4.44 -18.86 -1.52
CA LEU A 429 3.74 -17.80 -0.78
C LEU A 429 3.70 -16.45 -1.51
N PHE A 430 4.56 -16.26 -2.53
CA PHE A 430 4.71 -15.00 -3.27
C PHE A 430 4.44 -15.16 -4.78
N GLN A 431 4.08 -14.07 -5.44
CA GLN A 431 3.87 -14.05 -6.91
C GLN A 431 5.15 -14.38 -7.68
N GLU A 432 6.29 -13.85 -7.25
CA GLU A 432 7.60 -14.04 -7.87
C GLU A 432 8.04 -15.51 -7.80
N GLN A 433 7.79 -16.18 -6.67
CA GLN A 433 8.01 -17.63 -6.55
C GLN A 433 7.17 -18.42 -7.55
N VAL A 434 5.89 -18.05 -7.72
CA VAL A 434 5.00 -18.71 -8.68
C VAL A 434 5.46 -18.51 -10.12
N MET A 435 5.94 -17.32 -10.48
CA MET A 435 6.55 -17.07 -11.79
C MET A 435 7.83 -17.91 -11.98
N ARG A 436 8.71 -17.96 -10.97
CA ARG A 436 9.92 -18.80 -10.99
C ARG A 436 9.59 -20.29 -11.06
N LEU A 437 8.50 -20.76 -10.44
CA LEU A 437 8.01 -22.13 -10.60
C LEU A 437 7.59 -22.41 -12.04
N ALA A 438 6.88 -21.50 -12.73
CA ALA A 438 6.53 -21.71 -14.13
C ALA A 438 7.78 -21.83 -15.04
N VAL A 439 8.79 -20.98 -14.81
CA VAL A 439 10.06 -21.05 -15.55
C VAL A 439 10.84 -22.34 -15.23
N VAL A 440 11.08 -22.64 -13.95
CA VAL A 440 11.97 -23.74 -13.54
C VAL A 440 11.31 -25.12 -13.61
N ALA A 441 10.00 -25.21 -13.30
CA ALA A 441 9.26 -26.47 -13.31
C ALA A 441 8.66 -26.82 -14.68
N ALA A 442 8.33 -25.80 -15.49
CA ALA A 442 7.63 -25.98 -16.76
C ALA A 442 8.32 -25.33 -17.97
N ASP A 443 9.60 -24.96 -17.89
CA ASP A 443 10.38 -24.36 -19.00
C ASP A 443 9.62 -23.24 -19.72
N TYR A 444 8.92 -22.39 -18.96
CA TYR A 444 8.29 -21.21 -19.54
C TYR A 444 9.38 -20.27 -20.05
N THR A 445 9.29 -19.86 -21.31
CA THR A 445 10.06 -18.72 -21.78
C THR A 445 9.64 -17.45 -21.03
N PRO A 446 10.47 -16.40 -20.98
CA PRO A 446 10.11 -15.14 -20.34
C PRO A 446 8.73 -14.60 -20.82
N GLY A 447 8.47 -14.65 -22.13
CA GLY A 447 7.18 -14.22 -22.69
C GLY A 447 6.00 -15.13 -22.34
N GLU A 448 6.20 -16.44 -22.18
CA GLU A 448 5.17 -17.34 -21.64
C GLU A 448 4.88 -17.05 -20.15
N ALA A 449 5.89 -16.64 -19.37
CA ALA A 449 5.76 -16.30 -17.96
C ALA A 449 5.03 -14.95 -17.74
N ASP A 450 5.29 -13.95 -18.57
CA ASP A 450 4.51 -12.71 -18.55
C ASP A 450 3.06 -12.91 -19.08
N GLN A 451 2.87 -13.71 -20.12
CA GLN A 451 1.52 -14.04 -20.60
C GLN A 451 0.69 -14.75 -19.50
N LEU A 452 1.32 -15.65 -18.73
CA LEU A 452 0.71 -16.28 -17.56
C LEU A 452 0.31 -15.22 -16.51
N ARG A 453 1.19 -14.27 -16.19
CA ARG A 453 0.89 -13.16 -15.25
C ARG A 453 -0.32 -12.34 -15.71
N ARG A 454 -0.40 -11.98 -17.00
CA ARG A 454 -1.52 -11.19 -17.54
C ARG A 454 -2.83 -11.99 -17.54
N ASP A 455 -2.82 -13.25 -17.96
CA ASP A 455 -4.02 -14.10 -17.95
C ASP A 455 -4.45 -14.51 -16.52
N MET A 456 -3.55 -14.50 -15.54
CA MET A 456 -3.89 -14.60 -14.10
C MET A 456 -4.68 -13.38 -13.61
N ALA A 457 -4.29 -12.16 -13.99
CA ALA A 457 -4.99 -10.94 -13.58
C ALA A 457 -6.40 -10.83 -14.22
N ALA A 458 -6.53 -11.25 -15.49
CA ALA A 458 -7.78 -11.18 -16.25
C ALA A 458 -8.70 -12.42 -16.11
N TRP A 459 -8.46 -13.30 -15.15
CA TRP A 459 -9.04 -14.66 -15.10
C TRP A 459 -10.58 -14.72 -15.11
N ARG A 460 -11.28 -13.70 -14.58
CA ARG A 460 -12.76 -13.64 -14.59
C ARG A 460 -13.37 -13.48 -15.98
N LEU A 461 -12.59 -13.06 -16.98
CA LEU A 461 -13.12 -12.64 -18.28
C LEU A 461 -12.97 -13.68 -19.39
N HIS A 462 -12.01 -14.64 -19.30
CA HIS A 462 -11.73 -15.55 -20.42
C HIS A 462 -11.17 -16.93 -20.02
N GLY A 463 -11.59 -17.98 -20.74
CA GLY A 463 -11.06 -19.36 -20.65
C GLY A 463 -9.62 -19.56 -21.19
N ARG A 464 -8.74 -18.56 -21.06
CA ARG A 464 -7.33 -18.65 -21.47
C ARG A 464 -6.47 -19.41 -20.45
N ILE A 465 -6.84 -19.33 -19.16
CA ILE A 465 -6.12 -19.98 -18.05
C ILE A 465 -6.01 -21.51 -18.24
N ASP A 466 -6.99 -22.15 -18.88
CA ASP A 466 -6.98 -23.59 -19.19
C ASP A 466 -5.88 -24.01 -20.17
N ARG A 467 -5.41 -23.09 -21.03
CA ARG A 467 -4.24 -23.32 -21.89
C ARG A 467 -2.99 -23.48 -21.03
N HIS A 468 -2.79 -22.56 -20.08
CA HIS A 468 -1.67 -22.64 -19.14
C HIS A 468 -1.79 -23.85 -18.21
N ARG A 469 -2.99 -24.24 -17.77
CA ARG A 469 -3.22 -25.49 -17.02
C ARG A 469 -2.62 -26.70 -17.74
N ARG A 470 -2.99 -26.89 -19.02
CA ARG A 470 -2.49 -28.01 -19.83
C ARG A 470 -0.98 -27.94 -20.06
N LEU A 471 -0.45 -26.75 -20.36
CA LEU A 471 0.97 -26.57 -20.65
C LEU A 471 1.85 -26.88 -19.43
N LEU A 472 1.48 -26.30 -18.28
CA LEU A 472 2.18 -26.46 -17.01
C LEU A 472 2.14 -27.93 -16.54
N LEU A 473 0.97 -28.58 -16.59
CA LEU A 473 0.84 -30.00 -16.26
C LEU A 473 1.73 -30.91 -17.11
N THR A 474 1.70 -30.75 -18.44
CA THR A 474 2.47 -31.59 -19.36
C THR A 474 3.98 -31.39 -19.19
N ARG A 475 4.44 -30.13 -19.11
CA ARG A 475 5.88 -29.84 -19.00
C ARG A 475 6.44 -30.22 -17.62
N MET A 476 5.69 -30.01 -16.52
CA MET A 476 6.11 -30.47 -15.19
C MET A 476 6.21 -31.99 -15.11
N GLN A 477 5.26 -32.73 -15.69
CA GLN A 477 5.32 -34.19 -15.77
C GLN A 477 6.50 -34.68 -16.61
N ALA A 478 6.85 -33.98 -17.69
CA ALA A 478 8.04 -34.31 -18.50
C ALA A 478 9.36 -34.14 -17.72
N LYS A 479 9.40 -33.27 -16.69
CA LYS A 479 10.51 -33.16 -15.73
C LYS A 479 10.43 -34.16 -14.55
N GLY A 480 9.50 -35.12 -14.57
CA GLY A 480 9.30 -36.07 -13.47
C GLY A 480 8.63 -35.48 -12.23
N ILE A 481 8.05 -34.27 -12.31
CA ILE A 481 7.32 -33.67 -11.18
C ILE A 481 5.92 -34.33 -11.10
N PRO A 482 5.49 -34.82 -9.92
CA PRO A 482 4.20 -35.50 -9.78
C PRO A 482 3.01 -34.65 -10.23
N ARG A 483 2.10 -35.26 -10.99
CA ARG A 483 0.90 -34.59 -11.52
C ARG A 483 0.11 -33.86 -10.45
N GLU A 484 -0.12 -34.47 -9.29
CA GLU A 484 -0.85 -33.83 -8.20
C GLU A 484 -0.19 -32.54 -7.72
N PHE A 485 1.14 -32.47 -7.70
CA PHE A 485 1.84 -31.25 -7.33
C PHE A 485 1.70 -30.18 -8.41
N ALA A 486 1.77 -30.56 -9.69
CA ALA A 486 1.50 -29.63 -10.79
C ALA A 486 0.04 -29.12 -10.79
N GLU A 487 -0.94 -29.96 -10.42
CA GLU A 487 -2.34 -29.53 -10.22
C GLU A 487 -2.46 -28.59 -9.01
N ARG A 488 -1.78 -28.88 -7.88
CA ARG A 488 -1.72 -27.95 -6.73
C ARG A 488 -1.08 -26.61 -7.10
N VAL A 489 0.05 -26.61 -7.81
CA VAL A 489 0.73 -25.37 -8.28
C VAL A 489 -0.19 -24.58 -9.20
N PHE A 490 -0.99 -25.22 -10.06
CA PHE A 490 -1.96 -24.52 -10.89
C PHE A 490 -3.12 -23.90 -10.10
N GLU A 491 -3.69 -24.60 -9.12
CA GLU A 491 -4.74 -24.01 -8.27
C GLU A 491 -4.19 -22.90 -7.36
N GLN A 492 -2.93 -23.02 -6.94
CA GLN A 492 -2.20 -21.94 -6.27
C GLN A 492 -2.03 -20.74 -7.20
N ILE A 493 -1.54 -20.93 -8.43
CA ILE A 493 -1.46 -19.90 -9.50
C ILE A 493 -2.80 -19.16 -9.64
N ARG A 494 -3.93 -19.88 -9.68
CA ARG A 494 -5.27 -19.26 -9.75
C ARG A 494 -5.56 -18.38 -8.54
N GLY A 495 -5.35 -18.87 -7.32
CA GLY A 495 -5.52 -18.08 -6.10
C GLY A 495 -4.59 -16.85 -6.01
N PHE A 496 -3.39 -16.93 -6.60
CA PHE A 496 -2.44 -15.81 -6.70
C PHE A 496 -2.87 -14.74 -7.71
N GLY A 497 -3.70 -15.06 -8.70
CA GLY A 497 -4.25 -14.09 -9.66
C GLY A 497 -5.21 -13.08 -9.04
N GLU A 498 -5.91 -13.45 -7.95
CA GLU A 498 -6.82 -12.56 -7.22
C GLU A 498 -6.16 -11.80 -6.07
N TYR A 499 -5.24 -12.45 -5.35
CA TYR A 499 -4.80 -12.01 -4.03
C TYR A 499 -3.30 -12.21 -3.76
N GLY A 500 -2.53 -12.47 -4.81
CA GLY A 500 -1.09 -12.63 -4.69
C GLY A 500 -0.42 -11.35 -4.22
N PHE A 501 0.60 -11.50 -3.37
CA PHE A 501 1.35 -10.39 -2.83
C PHE A 501 2.81 -10.47 -3.32
N PRO A 502 3.38 -9.39 -3.86
CA PRO A 502 4.79 -9.39 -4.29
C PRO A 502 5.75 -9.49 -3.11
N GLU A 503 6.74 -10.36 -3.20
CA GLU A 503 7.82 -10.53 -2.21
C GLU A 503 8.58 -9.23 -2.01
N SER A 504 8.88 -8.52 -3.10
CA SER A 504 9.60 -7.25 -3.07
C SER A 504 8.85 -6.14 -2.34
N HIS A 505 7.52 -6.11 -2.47
CA HIS A 505 6.64 -5.17 -1.79
C HIS A 505 6.45 -5.53 -0.30
N ALA A 506 6.35 -6.83 0.01
CA ALA A 506 6.33 -7.33 1.38
C ALA A 506 7.63 -6.99 2.13
N ALA A 507 8.78 -7.13 1.47
CA ALA A 507 10.09 -6.78 2.01
C ALA A 507 10.17 -5.28 2.36
N SER A 508 9.74 -4.40 1.46
CA SER A 508 9.67 -2.96 1.74
C SER A 508 8.82 -2.65 2.98
N PHE A 509 7.64 -3.27 3.14
CA PHE A 509 6.79 -3.04 4.31
C PHE A 509 7.31 -3.69 5.60
N ALA A 510 8.04 -4.81 5.51
CA ALA A 510 8.65 -5.46 6.66
C ALA A 510 9.67 -4.56 7.38
N LEU A 511 10.38 -3.68 6.65
CA LEU A 511 11.28 -2.69 7.26
C LEU A 511 10.54 -1.70 8.16
N ILE A 512 9.40 -1.17 7.70
CA ILE A 512 8.57 -0.22 8.47
C ILE A 512 7.91 -0.94 9.65
N ALA A 513 7.45 -2.18 9.45
CA ALA A 513 6.91 -3.02 10.53
C ALA A 513 7.96 -3.30 11.61
N TYR A 514 9.19 -3.66 11.22
CA TYR A 514 10.30 -3.87 12.16
C TYR A 514 10.70 -2.58 12.88
N ALA A 515 10.85 -1.46 12.17
CA ALA A 515 11.20 -0.17 12.77
C ALA A 515 10.15 0.31 13.78
N THR A 516 8.85 0.19 13.46
CA THR A 516 7.76 0.53 14.39
C THR A 516 7.70 -0.44 15.58
N ALA A 517 7.95 -1.73 15.38
CA ALA A 517 8.02 -2.71 16.47
C ALA A 517 9.21 -2.45 17.41
N TRP A 518 10.39 -2.13 16.87
CA TRP A 518 11.59 -1.84 17.64
C TRP A 518 11.41 -0.58 18.50
N LEU A 519 10.82 0.47 17.93
CA LEU A 519 10.47 1.67 18.70
C LEU A 519 9.43 1.37 19.79
N LYS A 520 8.38 0.58 19.52
CA LYS A 520 7.45 0.15 20.57
C LYS A 520 8.16 -0.60 21.69
N ARG A 521 9.10 -1.49 21.35
CA ARG A 521 9.81 -2.34 22.31
C ARG A 521 10.75 -1.55 23.22
N HIS A 522 11.56 -0.67 22.65
CA HIS A 522 12.66 0.01 23.35
C HIS A 522 12.32 1.42 23.79
N TRP A 523 11.40 2.10 23.10
CA TRP A 523 11.01 3.50 23.33
C TRP A 523 9.48 3.68 23.33
N PRO A 524 8.74 2.93 24.18
CA PRO A 524 7.27 2.91 24.16
C PRO A 524 6.62 4.29 24.37
N ALA A 525 7.22 5.19 25.17
CA ALA A 525 6.69 6.53 25.40
C ALA A 525 6.77 7.39 24.12
N GLU A 526 7.96 7.43 23.51
CA GLU A 526 8.24 8.11 22.24
C GLU A 526 7.38 7.54 21.10
N PHE A 527 7.25 6.22 21.03
CA PHE A 527 6.39 5.51 20.08
C PHE A 527 4.90 5.88 20.24
N THR A 528 4.35 5.82 21.46
CA THR A 528 2.95 6.15 21.73
C THR A 528 2.66 7.62 21.43
N CYS A 529 3.54 8.53 21.88
CA CYS A 529 3.41 9.96 21.64
C CYS A 529 3.37 10.28 20.13
N ALA A 530 4.31 9.71 19.38
CA ALA A 530 4.35 9.84 17.92
C ALA A 530 3.12 9.23 17.23
N LEU A 531 2.64 8.07 17.68
CA LEU A 531 1.46 7.41 17.12
C LEU A 531 0.16 8.19 17.35
N LEU A 532 0.01 8.82 18.53
CA LEU A 532 -1.13 9.69 18.83
C LEU A 532 -1.11 10.94 17.93
N ASN A 533 0.06 11.54 17.74
CA ASN A 533 0.24 12.72 16.88
C ASN A 533 0.17 12.41 15.37
N ALA A 534 0.28 11.14 14.97
CA ALA A 534 0.12 10.70 13.58
C ALA A 534 -1.32 10.31 13.20
N GLN A 535 -2.28 10.41 14.14
CA GLN A 535 -3.69 10.08 13.88
C GLN A 535 -4.36 11.06 12.89
N PRO A 536 -5.34 10.60 12.08
CA PRO A 536 -5.96 9.28 12.08
C PRO A 536 -5.16 8.23 11.26
N MET A 537 -4.74 7.14 11.92
CA MET A 537 -4.11 5.99 11.26
C MET A 537 -4.18 4.71 12.10
N GLY A 538 -3.97 3.56 11.46
CA GLY A 538 -3.97 2.25 12.11
C GLY A 538 -5.37 1.72 12.43
N PHE A 539 -5.43 0.64 13.22
CA PHE A 539 -6.70 -0.06 13.53
C PHE A 539 -7.37 0.38 14.84
N TYR A 540 -6.64 1.09 15.70
CA TYR A 540 -7.04 1.37 17.08
C TYR A 540 -7.35 2.84 17.31
N SER A 541 -8.35 3.11 18.16
CA SER A 541 -8.66 4.48 18.57
C SER A 541 -7.61 5.03 19.53
N PRO A 542 -7.46 6.37 19.64
CA PRO A 542 -6.58 6.99 20.63
C PRO A 542 -6.78 6.45 22.05
N ALA A 543 -8.02 6.17 22.45
CA ALA A 543 -8.32 5.60 23.77
C ALA A 543 -7.68 4.20 23.97
N THR A 544 -7.73 3.33 22.95
CA THR A 544 -7.07 2.02 23.02
C THR A 544 -5.56 2.12 23.01
N ILE A 545 -4.99 3.07 22.24
CA ILE A 545 -3.54 3.34 22.22
C ILE A 545 -3.06 3.85 23.60
N ILE A 546 -3.82 4.75 24.22
CA ILE A 546 -3.54 5.28 25.57
C ILE A 546 -3.61 4.15 26.62
N ASP A 547 -4.60 3.27 26.56
CA ASP A 547 -4.73 2.16 27.51
C ASP A 547 -3.71 1.04 27.28
N ASP A 548 -3.22 0.87 26.05
CA ASP A 548 -2.08 0.00 25.75
C ASP A 548 -0.78 0.56 26.36
N ALA A 549 -0.53 1.86 26.21
CA ALA A 549 0.64 2.52 26.81
C ALA A 549 0.67 2.40 28.34
N LYS A 550 -0.48 2.58 29.01
CA LYS A 550 -0.61 2.37 30.47
C LYS A 550 -0.25 0.93 30.88
N ARG A 551 -0.62 -0.08 30.09
CA ARG A 551 -0.26 -1.50 30.35
C ARG A 551 1.24 -1.75 30.20
N HIS A 552 1.91 -0.96 29.36
CA HIS A 552 3.37 -0.93 29.22
C HIS A 552 4.07 -0.02 30.25
N GLY A 553 3.36 0.43 31.29
CA GLY A 553 3.93 1.22 32.38
C GLY A 553 4.12 2.71 32.08
N ILE A 554 3.59 3.22 30.95
CA ILE A 554 3.69 4.64 30.61
C ILE A 554 2.67 5.45 31.41
N GLU A 555 3.14 6.47 32.13
CA GLU A 555 2.28 7.43 32.81
C GLU A 555 1.57 8.33 31.78
N MET A 556 0.24 8.22 31.69
CA MET A 556 -0.56 9.01 30.77
C MET A 556 -1.29 10.13 31.52
N ARG A 557 -0.74 11.35 31.45
CA ARG A 557 -1.30 12.54 32.10
C ARG A 557 -2.54 13.07 31.35
N PRO A 558 -3.54 13.65 32.07
CA PRO A 558 -4.66 14.33 31.43
C PRO A 558 -4.22 15.65 30.78
N ILE A 559 -5.10 16.23 29.96
CA ILE A 559 -4.88 17.56 29.37
C ILE A 559 -4.82 18.61 30.49
N ASP A 560 -3.79 19.44 30.48
CA ASP A 560 -3.56 20.53 31.41
C ASP A 560 -3.40 21.84 30.63
N VAL A 561 -4.25 22.83 30.92
CA VAL A 561 -4.29 24.12 30.20
C VAL A 561 -3.00 24.95 30.32
N THR A 562 -2.17 24.68 31.33
CA THR A 562 -0.90 25.37 31.58
C THR A 562 0.31 24.64 31.01
N ARG A 563 0.24 23.30 30.89
CA ARG A 563 1.38 22.45 30.49
C ARG A 563 1.26 21.85 29.09
N SER A 564 0.07 21.43 28.67
CA SER A 564 -0.13 20.76 27.38
C SER A 564 0.22 21.66 26.18
N ARG A 565 0.44 21.03 25.03
CA ARG A 565 0.61 21.67 23.73
C ARG A 565 -0.50 21.20 22.78
N TRP A 566 -0.44 21.64 21.52
CA TRP A 566 -1.38 21.20 20.49
C TRP A 566 -1.20 19.70 20.20
N ASP A 567 0.04 19.30 19.92
CA ASP A 567 0.46 17.89 19.82
C ASP A 567 0.74 17.33 21.22
N CYS A 568 0.64 16.00 21.38
CA CYS A 568 1.13 15.29 22.55
C CYS A 568 2.65 15.47 22.68
N THR A 569 3.14 15.55 23.92
CA THR A 569 4.56 15.75 24.26
C THR A 569 4.98 14.81 25.38
N LEU A 570 6.28 14.61 25.55
CA LEU A 570 6.84 13.87 26.69
C LEU A 570 7.26 14.82 27.81
N GLU A 571 7.16 14.33 29.04
CA GLU A 571 7.66 15.00 30.23
C GLU A 571 8.68 14.11 30.93
N ALA A 572 9.65 14.72 31.64
CA ALA A 572 10.50 13.95 32.55
C ALA A 572 9.66 13.44 33.73
N GLY A 573 9.85 12.17 34.10
CA GLY A 573 9.21 11.60 35.28
C GLY A 573 9.69 12.30 36.56
N ASN A 574 8.78 12.57 37.48
CA ASN A 574 9.09 13.17 38.77
C ASN A 574 9.78 12.16 39.70
N GLU A 575 11.08 11.92 39.52
CA GLU A 575 11.87 11.11 40.47
C GLU A 575 12.23 11.86 41.77
N ASN A 576 11.93 13.17 41.89
CA ASN A 576 12.35 14.00 43.03
C ASN A 576 11.32 15.07 43.48
N GLU A 577 10.07 14.68 43.77
CA GLU A 577 9.15 15.56 44.54
C GLU A 577 8.56 14.91 45.82
N GLU A 578 8.48 13.58 45.94
CA GLU A 578 7.95 12.93 47.15
C GLU A 578 8.99 12.74 48.29
N SER A 579 10.28 12.85 48.00
CA SER A 579 11.37 12.72 49.00
C SER A 579 11.59 13.97 49.86
N ALA A 580 11.00 15.12 49.49
CA ALA A 580 11.12 16.39 50.21
C ALA A 580 9.96 16.65 51.20
N ALA A 581 8.88 15.87 51.14
CA ALA A 581 7.60 16.19 51.79
C ALA A 581 7.12 15.17 52.84
N PHE A 582 7.99 14.29 53.35
CA PHE A 582 7.65 13.47 54.53
C PHE A 582 8.86 13.26 55.45
N SER A 583 9.00 14.16 56.44
CA SER A 583 9.84 13.93 57.63
C SER A 583 8.98 13.52 58.83
N PRO A 584 8.84 12.20 59.13
CA PRO A 584 8.54 11.76 60.46
C PRO A 584 9.86 11.65 61.25
N SER A 585 10.07 12.58 62.18
CA SER A 585 11.09 12.38 63.20
C SER A 585 10.75 11.13 64.02
N PHE A 586 11.70 10.21 64.24
CA PHE A 586 12.21 9.90 65.58
C PHE A 586 13.36 8.85 65.59
N SER A 587 14.39 9.17 66.39
CA SER A 587 15.35 8.30 67.08
C SER A 587 16.37 7.40 66.37
N ARG A 588 17.57 7.44 66.95
CA ARG A 588 18.77 6.63 66.68
C ARG A 588 18.74 5.27 67.41
N HIS A 589 19.70 4.41 67.04
CA HIS A 589 20.05 3.06 67.56
C HIS A 589 19.33 1.92 66.81
N ALA A 590 19.99 0.81 66.42
CA ALA A 590 21.35 0.34 66.70
C ALA A 590 22.03 -0.36 65.49
N ARG A 591 23.32 -0.70 65.65
CA ARG A 591 24.17 -1.41 64.67
C ARG A 591 23.86 -2.92 64.69
N PHE A 592 24.01 -3.64 63.58
CA PHE A 592 25.06 -4.66 63.38
C PHE A 592 25.01 -5.26 61.95
N SER A 593 26.07 -5.99 61.57
CA SER A 593 26.30 -6.55 60.21
C SER A 593 26.17 -8.11 60.21
N PRO A 594 26.62 -8.89 59.20
CA PRO A 594 25.76 -9.80 58.44
C PRO A 594 25.90 -11.30 58.80
N ALA A 595 24.95 -12.13 58.37
CA ALA A 595 25.08 -13.59 58.38
C ALA A 595 24.28 -14.26 57.25
N GLY A 596 24.77 -15.42 56.80
CA GLY A 596 24.25 -16.20 55.67
C GLY A 596 23.12 -17.20 55.99
N PRO A 597 22.90 -18.20 55.12
CA PRO A 597 21.59 -18.85 54.93
C PRO A 597 21.34 -20.07 55.83
N THR A 598 20.08 -20.48 55.96
CA THR A 598 19.73 -21.84 56.41
C THR A 598 18.44 -22.36 55.76
N SER A 599 18.43 -23.66 55.50
CA SER A 599 17.44 -24.48 54.77
C SER A 599 16.07 -24.63 55.44
N LEU A 600 15.07 -25.09 54.66
CA LEU A 600 14.07 -26.04 55.15
C LEU A 600 13.79 -27.20 54.17
N ARG A 601 13.67 -28.40 54.75
CA ARG A 601 13.27 -29.71 54.21
C ARG A 601 11.72 -29.82 54.16
N ALA A 602 11.04 -30.83 53.60
CA ALA A 602 11.28 -31.89 52.60
C ALA A 602 9.94 -32.68 52.40
N TYR A 603 9.96 -33.77 51.63
CA TYR A 603 8.90 -34.80 51.45
C TYR A 603 7.65 -34.38 50.65
N SER A 604 6.98 -35.22 49.85
CA SER A 604 7.32 -36.42 49.06
C SER A 604 6.00 -36.92 48.44
N GLU A 605 6.00 -37.10 47.12
CA GLU A 605 5.35 -38.19 46.35
C GLU A 605 4.08 -38.89 46.87
N GLN A 606 3.06 -38.93 46.00
CA GLN A 606 2.46 -40.20 45.59
C GLN A 606 1.82 -40.10 44.19
N SER A 607 2.01 -41.14 43.38
CA SER A 607 1.69 -41.19 41.95
C SER A 607 0.58 -42.19 41.63
N VAL A 608 -0.36 -41.82 40.75
CA VAL A 608 -1.21 -42.77 40.01
C VAL A 608 -1.39 -42.28 38.56
N SER A 609 -1.43 -43.21 37.61
CA SER A 609 -1.68 -43.01 36.17
C SER A 609 -2.54 -44.18 35.65
N PRO A 610 -2.90 -44.25 34.36
CA PRO A 610 -3.72 -43.32 33.58
C PRO A 610 -5.06 -43.98 33.14
N GLY A 611 -6.02 -43.22 32.59
CA GLY A 611 -7.33 -43.78 32.20
C GLY A 611 -8.00 -43.10 31.00
N THR A 612 -8.00 -43.81 29.86
CA THR A 612 -8.91 -43.72 28.70
C THR A 612 -9.99 -42.63 28.65
N ALA A 613 -9.92 -41.80 27.61
CA ALA A 613 -11.08 -41.04 27.11
C ALA A 613 -11.90 -41.89 26.12
N PRO A 614 -13.25 -41.83 26.16
CA PRO A 614 -14.09 -42.26 25.05
C PRO A 614 -14.44 -41.07 24.14
N GLU A 615 -14.42 -41.35 22.85
CA GLU A 615 -14.94 -40.51 21.77
C GLU A 615 -16.48 -40.55 21.74
N LEU A 616 -17.15 -39.40 21.55
CA LEU A 616 -18.51 -39.35 20.99
C LEU A 616 -18.87 -37.91 20.55
N ALA A 617 -19.62 -37.84 19.45
CA ALA A 617 -20.01 -36.60 18.78
C ALA A 617 -21.43 -36.13 19.17
N ALA A 618 -21.88 -35.10 18.45
CA ALA A 618 -23.25 -34.61 18.28
C ALA A 618 -23.70 -33.37 19.10
N GLU A 619 -23.95 -32.32 18.31
CA GLU A 619 -25.12 -31.42 18.33
C GLU A 619 -25.41 -30.49 19.53
N ALA A 620 -25.98 -29.34 19.18
CA ALA A 620 -26.34 -28.26 20.10
C ALA A 620 -27.65 -28.56 20.86
N PRO A 621 -27.94 -27.78 21.91
CA PRO A 621 -29.12 -26.93 21.78
C PRO A 621 -28.95 -25.50 22.31
N ALA A 622 -29.81 -24.62 21.81
CA ALA A 622 -29.99 -23.28 22.36
C ALA A 622 -30.80 -23.32 23.67
N VAL A 623 -30.46 -22.48 24.64
CA VAL A 623 -31.35 -22.10 25.75
C VAL A 623 -31.34 -20.59 25.91
N ALA A 624 -32.53 -20.01 25.97
CA ALA A 624 -32.76 -18.58 26.12
C ALA A 624 -32.90 -18.18 27.60
N GLY A 625 -32.78 -16.87 27.87
CA GLY A 625 -33.43 -16.26 29.03
C GLY A 625 -32.53 -15.75 30.14
N MET A 626 -31.98 -14.54 29.98
CA MET A 626 -31.72 -13.69 31.14
C MET A 626 -32.01 -12.22 30.80
N GLN A 627 -33.01 -11.66 31.48
CA GLN A 627 -33.52 -10.30 31.25
C GLN A 627 -32.47 -9.25 31.65
N LYS A 628 -32.07 -8.39 30.72
CA LYS A 628 -31.31 -7.17 31.04
C LYS A 628 -32.28 -6.01 31.26
N ARG A 629 -32.27 -5.46 32.49
CA ARG A 629 -33.01 -4.24 32.84
C ARG A 629 -32.46 -3.03 32.06
N SER A 630 -33.37 -2.19 31.55
CA SER A 630 -33.04 -0.92 30.91
C SER A 630 -32.50 0.10 31.93
N PRO A 631 -31.48 0.90 31.60
CA PRO A 631 -31.14 2.11 32.36
C PRO A 631 -32.15 3.23 32.06
N ALA A 632 -32.56 3.95 33.09
CA ALA A 632 -33.46 5.11 32.98
C ALA A 632 -32.70 6.37 32.49
N PRO A 633 -33.37 7.34 31.84
CA PRO A 633 -32.72 8.56 31.35
C PRO A 633 -32.33 9.51 32.48
N LEU A 634 -31.13 10.07 32.38
CA LEU A 634 -30.66 11.13 33.27
C LEU A 634 -31.40 12.44 32.98
N ARG A 635 -31.95 13.06 34.03
CA ARG A 635 -32.56 14.40 33.98
C ARG A 635 -31.48 15.47 33.82
N GLU A 636 -31.74 16.44 32.95
CA GLU A 636 -30.98 17.70 32.90
C GLU A 636 -31.16 18.48 34.22
N ALA A 637 -30.04 18.83 34.86
CA ALA A 637 -30.03 19.79 35.97
C ALA A 637 -29.68 21.18 35.43
N ARG A 638 -30.69 22.06 35.35
CA ARG A 638 -30.45 23.49 35.07
C ARG A 638 -29.82 24.15 36.29
N LEU A 639 -28.57 24.57 36.18
CA LEU A 639 -27.96 25.55 37.09
C LEU A 639 -28.05 26.93 36.44
N ALA A 640 -28.75 27.85 37.10
CA ALA A 640 -28.78 29.25 36.73
C ALA A 640 -27.64 30.00 37.42
N VAL A 641 -26.88 30.78 36.65
CA VAL A 641 -25.87 31.73 37.14
C VAL A 641 -26.15 33.08 36.47
N PRO A 642 -26.17 34.21 37.20
CA PRO A 642 -26.57 35.50 36.66
C PRO A 642 -25.52 36.05 35.68
N ALA A 643 -25.99 36.75 34.65
CA ALA A 643 -25.13 37.40 33.67
C ALA A 643 -24.38 38.60 34.28
N GLN A 644 -23.05 38.57 34.21
CA GLN A 644 -22.22 39.77 34.28
C GLN A 644 -21.73 40.12 32.87
N GLU A 645 -21.87 41.39 32.47
CA GLU A 645 -21.36 41.87 31.18
C GLU A 645 -19.83 41.91 31.19
N VAL A 646 -19.19 41.01 30.43
CA VAL A 646 -17.79 41.14 30.04
C VAL A 646 -17.74 41.78 28.66
N ARG A 647 -17.39 43.07 28.58
CA ARG A 647 -17.16 43.77 27.32
C ARG A 647 -15.82 43.30 26.71
N PHE A 648 -15.88 42.61 25.58
CA PHE A 648 -14.72 42.41 24.72
C PHE A 648 -14.47 43.67 23.87
N PRO A 649 -13.20 44.04 23.60
CA PRO A 649 -12.90 45.09 22.63
C PRO A 649 -13.27 44.64 21.21
N PRO A 650 -13.70 45.56 20.33
CA PRO A 650 -14.04 45.20 18.95
C PRO A 650 -12.81 44.72 18.17
N ALA A 651 -12.98 43.68 17.37
CA ALA A 651 -11.96 43.20 16.45
C ALA A 651 -11.59 44.26 15.40
N PRO A 652 -10.34 44.32 14.92
CA PRO A 652 -9.94 45.26 13.87
C PRO A 652 -10.73 44.99 12.58
N ALA A 653 -11.16 46.08 11.93
CA ALA A 653 -12.04 46.00 10.77
C ALA A 653 -11.37 45.28 9.58
N GLN A 654 -12.04 44.25 9.06
CA GLN A 654 -11.69 43.67 7.77
C GLN A 654 -11.99 44.67 6.66
N ALA A 655 -11.02 44.92 5.78
CA ALA A 655 -11.20 45.78 4.62
C ALA A 655 -12.24 45.18 3.65
N GLN A 656 -13.26 45.96 3.30
CA GLN A 656 -14.25 45.55 2.29
C GLN A 656 -13.60 45.46 0.90
N PRO A 657 -13.92 44.45 0.08
CA PRO A 657 -13.55 44.47 -1.34
C PRO A 657 -14.28 45.61 -2.08
N PRO A 658 -13.68 46.18 -3.13
CA PRO A 658 -14.29 47.30 -3.86
C PRO A 658 -15.60 46.89 -4.56
N PRO A 659 -16.60 47.79 -4.64
CA PRO A 659 -17.87 47.46 -5.26
C PRO A 659 -17.73 47.22 -6.77
N GLY A 660 -18.28 46.09 -7.23
CA GLY A 660 -18.30 45.74 -8.65
C GLY A 660 -19.10 46.75 -9.49
N ARG A 661 -18.62 47.04 -10.71
CA ARG A 661 -19.33 47.89 -11.67
C ARG A 661 -20.66 47.23 -12.09
N PRO A 662 -21.76 48.01 -12.22
CA PRO A 662 -23.01 47.48 -12.74
C PRO A 662 -22.90 47.21 -14.24
N VAL A 663 -23.22 45.99 -14.67
CA VAL A 663 -23.45 45.65 -16.08
C VAL A 663 -24.88 46.02 -16.42
N GLN A 664 -25.09 47.01 -17.29
CA GLN A 664 -26.41 47.35 -17.82
C GLN A 664 -26.85 46.37 -18.93
N PRO A 665 -28.17 46.13 -19.09
CA PRO A 665 -28.69 45.18 -20.07
C PRO A 665 -28.79 45.80 -21.46
N ASN A 666 -28.23 45.15 -22.48
CA ASN A 666 -28.47 45.51 -23.88
C ASN A 666 -29.55 44.60 -24.50
N THR A 667 -30.77 45.13 -24.54
CA THR A 667 -31.84 44.62 -25.40
C THR A 667 -31.60 45.03 -26.86
N HIS A 668 -31.51 44.06 -27.77
CA HIS A 668 -31.89 44.29 -29.17
C HIS A 668 -32.92 43.26 -29.61
N VAL A 669 -34.06 43.77 -30.07
CA VAL A 669 -35.27 43.02 -30.40
C VAL A 669 -35.27 42.59 -31.87
N ALA A 670 -35.85 41.42 -32.15
CA ALA A 670 -35.93 40.82 -33.48
C ALA A 670 -36.85 41.59 -34.46
N ARG A 671 -36.54 41.52 -35.78
CA ARG A 671 -37.46 41.02 -36.85
C ARG A 671 -36.98 41.29 -38.29
N ALA A 672 -36.93 40.23 -39.11
CA ALA A 672 -37.40 40.21 -40.50
C ALA A 672 -37.77 38.74 -40.88
N ARG A 673 -39.07 38.40 -40.89
CA ARG A 673 -39.89 38.03 -42.08
C ARG A 673 -39.41 36.77 -42.84
N ARG A 674 -40.10 35.62 -42.79
CA ARG A 674 -41.47 35.22 -43.24
C ARG A 674 -41.49 34.58 -44.64
N ALA A 675 -41.61 33.25 -44.69
CA ALA A 675 -42.33 32.39 -45.65
C ALA A 675 -42.13 30.92 -45.18
N THR A 676 -43.07 29.96 -45.21
CA THR A 676 -44.52 29.93 -45.48
C THR A 676 -45.14 28.74 -44.71
N SER A 677 -46.46 28.66 -44.59
CA SER A 677 -47.19 27.72 -43.72
C SER A 677 -48.02 26.66 -44.45
N SER A 678 -48.01 25.41 -43.97
CA SER A 678 -49.10 24.39 -44.10
C SER A 678 -48.75 23.18 -43.22
N SER A 679 -49.36 22.97 -42.06
CA SER A 679 -50.64 22.26 -41.82
C SER A 679 -50.58 20.74 -42.04
N GLY A 680 -50.77 19.95 -40.97
CA GLY A 680 -50.90 18.49 -41.03
C GLY A 680 -50.81 17.83 -39.64
N THR A 681 -51.96 17.52 -39.03
CA THR A 681 -52.11 16.71 -37.81
C THR A 681 -52.04 15.19 -38.12
N PRO A 682 -51.84 14.32 -37.11
CA PRO A 682 -51.33 12.95 -37.30
C PRO A 682 -52.42 11.87 -37.41
N GLU A 683 -52.05 10.65 -37.82
CA GLU A 683 -52.62 9.36 -37.34
C GLU A 683 -51.72 8.14 -37.73
N PRO A 684 -51.92 6.93 -37.15
CA PRO A 684 -50.93 5.83 -37.11
C PRO A 684 -51.30 4.57 -37.93
N VAL A 685 -50.32 3.66 -38.13
CA VAL A 685 -50.48 2.23 -38.52
C VAL A 685 -49.27 1.48 -37.90
N GLU A 686 -49.34 0.51 -36.99
CA GLU A 686 -50.06 -0.80 -36.86
C GLU A 686 -49.19 -2.01 -37.27
N ASP A 687 -49.38 -3.13 -36.57
CA ASP A 687 -48.54 -4.34 -36.52
C ASP A 687 -48.45 -5.19 -37.81
N ARG A 688 -47.38 -6.00 -37.90
CA ARG A 688 -47.30 -7.44 -38.30
C ARG A 688 -45.81 -7.82 -38.53
N GLN A 689 -45.31 -8.99 -38.13
CA GLN A 689 -45.93 -10.25 -37.65
C GLN A 689 -45.26 -10.76 -36.37
#